data_AF-A0A8B8MP53-F1
#
_entry.id   AF-A0A8B8MP53-F1
#
_cell.length_a   1.000
_cell.length_b   1.000
_cell.length_c   1.000
_cell.angle_alpha   90.00
_cell.angle_beta   90.00
_cell.angle_gamma   90.00
#
_symmetry.space_group_name_H-M   'P 1'
#
loop_
_entity.id
_entity.type
_entity.pdbx_description
1 polymer ?
#
loop_
_entity_poly.entity_id
_entity_poly.type
_entity_poly.pdbx_seq_one_letter_code
_entity_poly.pdbx_strand_id
1 'polypeptide(L)'
;MVAVRNIVLSLLCITVVAPIVLYTDRLGTFESSSSKQEFIEDVTAFAFSAADSGHLNLLPQETSTAIKEPIGIVYTEDDSTNRKNLPQGILFVKSREHVSARVLSTTTEEDQNRKENPIKLVTDGSILEKSVAIGENVNGEDAIDVEDSEGKLTKSMHDSPQIKAAEQEQQEATETSSKINKKGPVLSETNKHNDQMPSDARVKQLKDQLIQAKVYLSLPVVKNNPHLTRELRLRVKEVSRTLGDSSKDSDLPKNSNERMKAMEQTLMKGKQAQDDCAAVVKKLRAMHHSTEEQLHVLKKQTVFLTQLTAKTLPKGLHCLPLRLTTEYYNLNSSQQQFPNQEKLEDPHLYHYAIFSDNILATSVVVNSTVSNAKDASKHVFHIVTDRLNYAAMKMWFLVNPPGKATIQVQNIENFTWLNSSYSPVLRQLGSPSMIDYYFKAHQATSDSNLKFRNPKYLSILNHLRFYLPEIFPKLNKVLFLDDDIVVQKDLTDLWSIDLKGNVNGAVETCGENFHRFDRYLNFSNPLIAKNFDPHACGWAYGMNIFDLVEWKRQNITEVYHNWQNLNHNRQLWKLGTLPPGLITFWKRTFPLNRSWHVLGLGYNPNVNQKDIEQSAVVHYNGNLKPWLEISIPKFRSYWVKYVDYNHLYLRECNINQ
;
A
#
# COMPACT_ATOMS: atom_id res chain seq x y z
N MET A 1 -37.25 -45.64 24.22
CA MET A 1 -35.94 -44.96 24.42
C MET A 1 -34.83 -45.48 23.48
N VAL A 2 -34.79 -46.77 23.14
CA VAL A 2 -33.76 -47.36 22.26
C VAL A 2 -33.89 -46.92 20.79
N ALA A 3 -35.12 -46.76 20.28
CA ALA A 3 -35.36 -46.35 18.88
C ALA A 3 -34.86 -44.93 18.56
N VAL A 4 -35.01 -43.99 19.50
CA VAL A 4 -34.57 -42.58 19.34
C VAL A 4 -33.05 -42.48 19.36
N ARG A 5 -32.37 -43.29 20.18
CA ARG A 5 -30.90 -43.34 20.25
C ARG A 5 -30.28 -43.83 18.93
N ASN A 6 -30.90 -44.80 18.28
CA ASN A 6 -30.43 -45.31 16.98
C ASN A 6 -30.66 -44.30 15.84
N ILE A 7 -31.74 -43.52 15.89
CA ILE A 7 -32.01 -42.46 14.92
C ILE A 7 -30.99 -41.32 15.07
N VAL A 8 -30.67 -40.93 16.30
CA VAL A 8 -29.66 -39.89 16.57
C VAL A 8 -28.26 -40.34 16.15
N LEU A 9 -27.88 -41.60 16.41
CA LEU A 9 -26.61 -42.16 15.94
C LEU A 9 -26.52 -42.25 14.41
N SER A 10 -27.60 -42.63 13.73
CA SER A 10 -27.65 -42.62 12.25
C SER A 10 -27.55 -41.21 11.67
N LEU A 11 -28.19 -40.20 12.29
CA LEU A 11 -28.07 -38.80 11.89
C LEU A 11 -26.67 -38.23 12.16
N LEU A 12 -25.97 -38.71 13.19
CA LEU A 12 -24.61 -38.30 13.50
C LEU A 12 -23.59 -38.91 12.51
N CYS A 13 -23.80 -40.15 12.07
CA CYS A 13 -23.02 -40.74 10.98
C CYS A 13 -23.21 -39.98 9.65
N ILE A 14 -24.43 -39.55 9.32
CA ILE A 14 -24.70 -38.83 8.06
C ILE A 14 -24.18 -37.39 8.10
N THR A 15 -24.22 -36.72 9.25
CA THR A 15 -23.80 -35.30 9.36
C THR A 15 -22.32 -35.11 9.65
N VAL A 16 -21.64 -36.10 10.23
CA VAL A 16 -20.21 -35.99 10.59
C VAL A 16 -19.33 -36.88 9.72
N VAL A 17 -19.73 -38.12 9.43
CA VAL A 17 -18.88 -39.07 8.68
C VAL A 17 -19.02 -38.87 7.17
N ALA A 18 -20.21 -38.55 6.65
CA ALA A 18 -20.41 -38.35 5.22
C ALA A 18 -19.63 -37.15 4.64
N PRO A 19 -19.54 -35.97 5.31
CA PRO A 19 -18.69 -34.88 4.83
C PRO A 19 -17.20 -35.22 4.89
N ILE A 20 -16.77 -35.99 5.90
CA ILE A 20 -15.36 -36.41 5.99
C ILE A 20 -15.04 -37.32 4.81
N VAL A 21 -15.82 -38.37 4.55
CA VAL A 21 -15.58 -39.31 3.44
C VAL A 21 -15.74 -38.65 2.06
N LEU A 22 -16.71 -37.74 1.89
CA LEU A 22 -16.93 -37.04 0.61
C LEU A 22 -15.92 -35.91 0.34
N TYR A 23 -15.26 -35.36 1.37
CA TYR A 23 -14.25 -34.30 1.21
C TYR A 23 -12.80 -34.78 1.39
N THR A 24 -12.54 -36.02 1.86
CA THR A 24 -11.17 -36.54 1.97
C THR A 24 -10.62 -37.14 0.66
N ASP A 25 -11.46 -37.50 -0.31
CA ASP A 25 -11.04 -38.18 -1.55
C ASP A 25 -10.76 -37.23 -2.75
N ARG A 26 -10.50 -35.95 -2.50
CA ARG A 26 -10.02 -35.00 -3.54
C ARG A 26 -8.67 -34.35 -3.25
N LEU A 27 -7.87 -34.99 -2.40
CA LEU A 27 -6.47 -34.65 -2.16
C LEU A 27 -5.58 -35.83 -2.57
N GLY A 28 -5.58 -36.15 -3.86
CA GLY A 28 -4.71 -37.18 -4.41
C GLY A 28 -4.97 -37.40 -5.89
N THR A 29 -4.37 -36.54 -6.73
CA THR A 29 -3.83 -36.80 -8.09
C THR A 29 -3.72 -35.46 -8.83
N PHE A 30 -2.63 -34.73 -8.60
CA PHE A 30 -2.07 -33.88 -9.64
C PHE A 30 -1.12 -34.76 -10.45
N GLU A 31 -1.59 -35.29 -11.58
CA GLU A 31 -0.67 -35.75 -12.63
C GLU A 31 -0.02 -34.50 -13.24
N SER A 32 1.23 -34.22 -12.85
CA SER A 32 2.08 -33.32 -13.63
C SER A 32 2.45 -34.03 -14.92
N SER A 33 2.08 -33.45 -16.05
CA SER A 33 2.48 -33.91 -17.37
C SER A 33 4.00 -34.07 -17.44
N SER A 34 4.41 -35.33 -17.61
CA SER A 34 5.78 -35.78 -17.85
C SER A 34 6.30 -35.18 -19.15
N SER A 35 7.02 -34.05 -19.07
CA SER A 35 8.01 -33.61 -20.07
C SER A 35 8.91 -32.44 -19.63
N LYS A 36 8.80 -31.94 -18.38
CA LYS A 36 9.67 -30.85 -17.86
C LYS A 36 10.58 -31.24 -16.69
N GLN A 37 10.55 -32.50 -16.25
CA GLN A 37 11.23 -32.95 -15.02
C GLN A 37 12.76 -33.02 -15.14
N GLU A 38 13.31 -33.26 -16.34
CA GLU A 38 14.78 -33.42 -16.52
C GLU A 38 15.59 -32.11 -16.43
N PHE A 39 14.95 -30.94 -16.50
CA PHE A 39 15.69 -29.66 -16.53
C PHE A 39 15.65 -28.86 -15.22
N ILE A 40 14.74 -29.20 -14.28
CA ILE A 40 14.53 -28.45 -13.03
C ILE A 40 15.34 -29.03 -11.84
N GLU A 41 15.60 -30.34 -11.82
CA GLU A 41 16.41 -30.97 -10.75
C GLU A 41 17.87 -30.52 -10.73
N ASP A 42 18.37 -29.97 -11.85
CA ASP A 42 19.78 -29.63 -12.01
C ASP A 42 20.17 -28.21 -11.55
N VAL A 43 19.18 -27.41 -11.10
CA VAL A 43 19.37 -26.07 -10.50
C VAL A 43 19.00 -26.06 -9.01
N THR A 44 18.14 -26.98 -8.55
CA THR A 44 17.74 -27.08 -7.14
C THR A 44 18.82 -27.68 -6.23
N ALA A 45 19.80 -28.42 -6.78
CA ALA A 45 20.92 -28.99 -6.00
C ALA A 45 21.85 -27.95 -5.35
N PHE A 46 21.74 -26.66 -5.70
CA PHE A 46 22.50 -25.57 -5.09
C PHE A 46 21.63 -24.32 -4.87
N ALA A 47 20.38 -24.54 -4.43
CA ALA A 47 19.66 -23.49 -3.71
C ALA A 47 20.60 -22.95 -2.63
N PHE A 48 20.74 -21.62 -2.59
CA PHE A 48 21.39 -20.92 -1.50
C PHE A 48 20.94 -21.54 -0.18
N SER A 49 21.88 -21.69 0.75
CA SER A 49 21.58 -21.95 2.15
C SER A 49 20.51 -20.96 2.61
N ALA A 50 19.25 -21.40 2.61
CA ALA A 50 18.10 -20.70 3.19
C ALA A 50 18.16 -20.75 4.73
N ALA A 51 19.38 -20.72 5.28
CA ALA A 51 19.69 -20.78 6.69
C ALA A 51 20.59 -19.63 7.14
N ASP A 52 20.97 -18.70 6.25
CA ASP A 52 21.88 -17.58 6.59
C ASP A 52 21.50 -16.26 5.89
N SER A 53 20.19 -16.00 5.73
CA SER A 53 19.69 -14.63 5.58
C SER A 53 19.21 -14.19 6.95
N GLY A 54 19.83 -13.14 7.51
CA GLY A 54 19.59 -12.64 8.86
C GLY A 54 18.12 -12.66 9.27
N HIS A 55 17.89 -13.09 10.51
CA HIS A 55 16.62 -13.00 11.21
C HIS A 55 15.85 -11.73 10.82
N LEU A 56 14.86 -11.89 9.95
CA LEU A 56 13.64 -11.12 10.12
C LEU A 56 13.09 -11.63 11.45
N ASN A 57 13.00 -10.74 12.44
CA ASN A 57 12.40 -11.03 13.73
C ASN A 57 10.94 -11.45 13.53
N LEU A 58 10.74 -12.73 13.22
CA LEU A 58 9.52 -13.44 13.52
C LEU A 58 9.43 -13.47 15.05
N LEU A 59 8.32 -12.91 15.57
CA LEU A 59 7.93 -13.00 16.96
C LEU A 59 8.23 -14.42 17.51
N PRO A 60 8.76 -14.57 18.73
CA PRO A 60 8.94 -15.88 19.32
C PRO A 60 7.58 -16.57 19.38
N GLN A 61 7.45 -17.69 18.66
CA GLN A 61 6.37 -18.63 18.90
C GLN A 61 6.76 -19.37 20.19
N GLU A 62 6.27 -18.89 21.33
CA GLU A 62 6.41 -19.62 22.58
C GLU A 62 5.76 -20.99 22.41
N THR A 63 6.60 -22.02 22.45
CA THR A 63 6.21 -23.41 22.54
C THR A 63 5.34 -23.59 23.77
N SER A 64 4.15 -24.14 23.58
CA SER A 64 3.20 -24.49 24.63
C SER A 64 3.84 -25.45 25.64
N THR A 65 4.41 -24.92 26.72
CA THR A 65 4.60 -25.68 27.95
C THR A 65 3.23 -25.87 28.58
N ALA A 66 2.85 -27.13 28.77
CA ALA A 66 1.61 -27.53 29.40
C ALA A 66 1.43 -26.86 30.77
N ILE A 67 0.50 -25.91 30.86
CA ILE A 67 0.01 -25.35 32.13
C ILE A 67 -1.28 -26.09 32.46
N LYS A 68 -1.28 -26.79 33.60
CA LYS A 68 -2.43 -27.50 34.18
C LYS A 68 -3.60 -26.54 34.40
N GLU A 69 -4.80 -26.98 34.04
CA GLU A 69 -6.08 -26.32 34.34
C GLU A 69 -6.21 -26.03 35.85
N PRO A 70 -6.70 -24.84 36.26
CA PRO A 70 -7.13 -24.62 37.62
C PRO A 70 -8.52 -25.23 37.85
N ILE A 71 -8.63 -25.94 38.97
CA ILE A 71 -9.81 -26.59 39.51
C ILE A 71 -10.94 -25.57 39.67
N GLY A 72 -12.09 -25.85 39.04
CA GLY A 72 -13.31 -25.08 39.24
C GLY A 72 -13.86 -25.29 40.66
N ILE A 73 -13.79 -24.24 41.49
CA ILE A 73 -14.55 -24.18 42.74
C ILE A 73 -15.95 -23.68 42.38
N VAL A 74 -16.89 -24.61 42.44
CA VAL A 74 -18.33 -24.38 42.35
C VAL A 74 -18.78 -23.72 43.66
N TYR A 75 -19.38 -22.53 43.57
CA TYR A 75 -20.25 -22.03 44.65
C TYR A 75 -21.64 -22.64 44.47
N THR A 76 -22.04 -23.45 45.45
CA THR A 76 -23.39 -23.97 45.65
C THR A 76 -24.29 -22.85 46.18
N GLU A 77 -25.43 -22.61 45.54
CA GLU A 77 -26.57 -21.94 46.17
C GLU A 77 -27.68 -22.97 46.40
N ASP A 78 -28.02 -23.20 47.67
CA ASP A 78 -29.22 -23.90 48.12
C ASP A 78 -30.30 -22.87 48.52
N ASP A 79 -31.50 -23.12 48.01
CA ASP A 79 -32.86 -22.75 48.43
C ASP A 79 -33.09 -21.67 49.52
N SER A 80 -33.93 -20.67 49.21
CA SER A 80 -35.36 -20.67 49.59
C SER A 80 -36.06 -19.28 49.54
N THR A 81 -37.25 -19.27 48.95
CA THR A 81 -38.42 -18.40 49.23
C THR A 81 -38.35 -16.87 49.07
N ASN A 82 -38.92 -16.32 47.97
CA ASN A 82 -40.18 -15.54 48.00
C ASN A 82 -40.62 -15.01 46.61
N ARG A 83 -41.94 -14.95 46.42
CA ARG A 83 -42.67 -14.59 45.18
C ARG A 83 -42.67 -13.07 44.87
N LYS A 84 -42.48 -12.68 43.58
CA LYS A 84 -43.49 -12.02 42.67
C LYS A 84 -42.87 -11.22 41.50
N ASN A 85 -43.36 -11.52 40.30
CA ASN A 85 -43.59 -10.70 39.08
C ASN A 85 -42.43 -10.06 38.30
N LEU A 86 -42.16 -10.59 37.10
CA LEU A 86 -41.60 -9.86 35.94
C LEU A 86 -42.11 -10.48 34.60
N PRO A 87 -42.42 -9.70 33.54
CA PRO A 87 -42.87 -10.24 32.25
C PRO A 87 -41.71 -10.73 31.36
N GLN A 88 -42.05 -11.70 30.50
CA GLN A 88 -41.22 -12.38 29.51
C GLN A 88 -40.50 -11.49 28.49
N GLY A 89 -39.29 -11.92 28.09
CA GLY A 89 -38.83 -11.79 26.70
C GLY A 89 -37.34 -11.50 26.45
N ILE A 90 -36.43 -12.42 26.78
CA ILE A 90 -35.07 -12.45 26.21
C ILE A 90 -34.94 -13.74 25.40
N LEU A 91 -34.90 -13.62 24.07
CA LEU A 91 -34.53 -14.72 23.18
C LEU A 91 -33.04 -14.62 22.85
N PHE A 92 -32.31 -15.66 23.21
CA PHE A 92 -30.90 -15.88 22.88
C PHE A 92 -30.66 -15.86 21.37
N VAL A 93 -29.78 -14.96 20.89
CA VAL A 93 -29.22 -15.02 19.55
C VAL A 93 -27.97 -15.90 19.56
N LYS A 94 -28.01 -16.92 18.71
CA LYS A 94 -26.99 -17.94 18.48
C LYS A 94 -25.79 -17.31 17.75
N SER A 95 -24.60 -17.60 18.26
CA SER A 95 -23.31 -17.13 17.73
C SER A 95 -23.10 -17.60 16.28
N ARG A 96 -22.77 -16.66 15.38
CA ARG A 96 -22.35 -16.91 13.99
C ARG A 96 -20.96 -16.30 13.79
N GLU A 97 -20.09 -17.08 13.19
CA GLU A 97 -18.67 -16.81 12.96
C GLU A 97 -18.43 -15.46 12.25
N HIS A 98 -17.51 -14.67 12.81
CA HIS A 98 -17.14 -13.35 12.33
C HIS A 98 -16.29 -13.44 11.05
N VAL A 99 -16.91 -13.24 9.90
CA VAL A 99 -16.23 -12.91 8.63
C VAL A 99 -16.40 -11.41 8.36
N SER A 100 -15.32 -10.65 8.57
CA SER A 100 -15.05 -9.27 8.10
C SER A 100 -16.25 -8.33 7.85
N ALA A 101 -16.89 -7.85 8.91
CA ALA A 101 -17.96 -6.85 8.88
C ALA A 101 -17.45 -5.38 8.87
N ARG A 102 -16.28 -5.08 8.30
CA ARG A 102 -15.74 -3.70 8.25
C ARG A 102 -16.30 -2.82 7.13
N VAL A 103 -17.15 -3.37 6.26
CA VAL A 103 -17.49 -2.74 4.96
C VAL A 103 -18.99 -2.55 4.75
N LEU A 104 -19.82 -3.11 5.62
CA LEU A 104 -21.28 -3.04 5.51
C LEU A 104 -21.85 -2.73 6.90
N SER A 105 -21.82 -1.47 7.31
CA SER A 105 -22.58 -0.99 8.47
C SER A 105 -23.73 -0.07 8.08
N THR A 106 -24.37 -0.26 6.93
CA THR A 106 -25.61 0.46 6.60
C THR A 106 -26.54 -0.43 5.80
N THR A 107 -27.31 -1.31 6.47
CA THR A 107 -28.64 -1.80 6.02
C THR A 107 -29.20 -2.76 7.07
N THR A 108 -30.08 -2.25 7.93
CA THR A 108 -31.23 -3.03 8.42
C THR A 108 -32.38 -2.04 8.53
N GLU A 109 -33.13 -1.88 7.44
CA GLU A 109 -34.52 -1.47 7.55
C GLU A 109 -35.37 -2.71 7.25
N GLU A 110 -36.17 -3.06 8.24
CA GLU A 110 -37.25 -4.03 8.15
C GLU A 110 -38.30 -3.47 7.19
N ASP A 111 -38.62 -4.22 6.13
CA ASP A 111 -39.88 -4.02 5.43
C ASP A 111 -40.64 -5.34 5.42
N GLN A 112 -41.71 -5.36 6.22
CA GLN A 112 -42.73 -6.39 6.20
C GLN A 112 -43.61 -6.24 4.95
N ASN A 113 -43.99 -7.38 4.37
CA ASN A 113 -45.00 -7.60 3.33
C ASN A 113 -44.59 -7.42 1.85
N ARG A 114 -44.15 -8.52 1.22
CA ARG A 114 -45.01 -9.31 0.32
C ARG A 114 -44.33 -10.63 -0.07
N LYS A 115 -45.12 -11.69 -0.05
CA LYS A 115 -44.74 -13.08 -0.38
C LYS A 115 -44.26 -13.18 -1.84
N GLU A 116 -43.06 -13.71 -2.04
CA GLU A 116 -42.74 -14.63 -3.14
C GLU A 116 -41.42 -15.35 -2.82
N ASN A 117 -41.48 -16.68 -2.68
CA ASN A 117 -40.35 -17.56 -2.35
C ASN A 117 -39.55 -17.87 -3.63
N PRO A 118 -38.26 -17.51 -3.77
CA PRO A 118 -37.44 -17.94 -4.90
C PRO A 118 -36.73 -19.26 -4.55
N ILE A 119 -37.49 -20.35 -4.51
CA ILE A 119 -36.97 -21.73 -4.68
C ILE A 119 -37.71 -22.33 -5.87
N LYS A 120 -37.38 -21.86 -7.08
CA LYS A 120 -37.71 -22.51 -8.38
C LYS A 120 -37.16 -21.68 -9.55
N LEU A 121 -35.85 -21.69 -9.74
CA LEU A 121 -35.23 -21.26 -11.01
C LEU A 121 -33.79 -21.79 -11.11
N VAL A 122 -33.59 -23.09 -10.82
CA VAL A 122 -32.32 -23.80 -11.06
C VAL A 122 -32.57 -25.24 -11.57
N THR A 123 -33.74 -25.51 -12.15
CA THR A 123 -34.04 -26.80 -12.78
C THR A 123 -35.00 -26.55 -13.94
N ASP A 124 -34.45 -26.16 -15.08
CA ASP A 124 -34.80 -26.68 -16.41
C ASP A 124 -33.85 -26.03 -17.43
N GLY A 125 -33.15 -26.88 -18.18
CA GLY A 125 -31.99 -26.51 -18.99
C GLY A 125 -32.23 -26.47 -20.49
N SER A 126 -31.14 -26.12 -21.21
CA SER A 126 -30.86 -26.36 -22.63
C SER A 126 -31.69 -25.48 -23.61
N ILE A 127 -31.24 -24.91 -24.74
CA ILE A 127 -30.18 -25.07 -25.77
C ILE A 127 -30.08 -23.66 -26.46
N LEU A 128 -28.99 -23.07 -26.95
CA LEU A 128 -28.22 -23.35 -28.18
C LEU A 128 -27.02 -22.38 -28.29
N GLU A 129 -25.86 -22.90 -28.71
CA GLU A 129 -24.69 -22.14 -29.15
C GLU A 129 -24.91 -21.38 -30.47
N LYS A 130 -24.31 -20.20 -30.58
CA LYS A 130 -23.63 -19.77 -31.82
C LYS A 130 -22.55 -18.72 -31.53
N SER A 131 -21.34 -19.10 -31.93
CA SER A 131 -20.07 -18.37 -32.02
C SER A 131 -20.16 -16.92 -32.54
N VAL A 132 -19.25 -16.04 -32.08
CA VAL A 132 -18.14 -15.50 -32.89
C VAL A 132 -17.03 -15.04 -31.93
N ALA A 133 -15.84 -15.60 -32.12
CA ALA A 133 -14.60 -15.16 -31.51
C ALA A 133 -14.03 -13.96 -32.30
N ILE A 134 -13.73 -12.86 -31.61
CA ILE A 134 -12.74 -11.87 -32.04
C ILE A 134 -11.80 -11.70 -30.85
N GLY A 135 -10.58 -12.24 -31.01
CA GLY A 135 -9.52 -12.07 -30.05
C GLY A 135 -8.87 -10.70 -30.22
N GLU A 136 -8.82 -9.93 -29.14
CA GLU A 136 -7.85 -8.86 -28.96
C GLU A 136 -7.17 -9.07 -27.61
N ASN A 137 -5.89 -9.41 -27.68
CA ASN A 137 -4.97 -9.43 -26.54
C ASN A 137 -4.79 -8.00 -26.04
N VAL A 138 -5.46 -7.65 -24.95
CA VAL A 138 -5.20 -6.39 -24.24
C VAL A 138 -4.40 -6.71 -22.98
N ASN A 139 -3.08 -6.51 -23.08
CA ASN A 139 -2.19 -6.41 -21.92
C ASN A 139 -2.57 -5.14 -21.14
N GLY A 140 -3.24 -5.31 -20.00
CA GLY A 140 -3.66 -4.22 -19.12
C GLY A 140 -2.80 -4.12 -17.87
N GLU A 141 -1.53 -3.75 -18.02
CA GLU A 141 -0.74 -3.16 -16.94
C GLU A 141 -1.07 -1.67 -16.87
N ASP A 142 -1.49 -1.19 -15.69
CA ASP A 142 -1.35 0.19 -15.17
C ASP A 142 -2.54 0.59 -14.28
N ALA A 143 -2.26 0.62 -12.96
CA ALA A 143 -2.88 1.49 -11.97
C ALA A 143 -1.99 1.57 -10.70
N ILE A 144 -0.91 2.34 -10.84
CA ILE A 144 -0.25 3.22 -9.85
C ILE A 144 -0.23 2.72 -8.39
N ASP A 145 0.78 1.92 -8.02
CA ASP A 145 1.83 2.42 -7.11
C ASP A 145 3.07 2.53 -8.00
N VAL A 146 3.65 3.73 -8.13
CA VAL A 146 4.88 3.93 -8.91
C VAL A 146 6.04 3.41 -8.07
N GLU A 147 6.58 2.26 -8.43
CA GLU A 147 7.95 1.88 -8.07
C GLU A 147 8.89 2.23 -9.24
N ASP A 148 10.06 2.75 -8.86
CA ASP A 148 11.16 3.22 -9.70
C ASP A 148 11.60 2.21 -10.77
N SER A 149 11.92 2.73 -11.96
CA SER A 149 12.88 2.11 -12.87
C SER A 149 14.12 3.00 -12.95
N GLU A 150 15.23 2.49 -12.41
CA GLU A 150 16.55 3.11 -12.51
C GLU A 150 17.00 3.23 -13.97
N GLY A 151 17.65 4.34 -14.27
CA GLY A 151 18.04 4.75 -15.62
C GLY A 151 19.04 3.82 -16.31
N LYS A 152 18.83 3.66 -17.62
CA LYS A 152 19.88 3.25 -18.56
C LYS A 152 20.03 4.34 -19.62
N LEU A 153 21.15 5.07 -19.52
CA LEU A 153 21.70 5.83 -20.62
C LEU A 153 22.00 4.89 -21.80
N THR A 154 21.36 5.12 -22.94
CA THR A 154 21.87 4.66 -24.23
C THR A 154 22.03 5.85 -25.16
N LYS A 155 23.30 6.15 -25.46
CA LYS A 155 23.75 7.00 -26.56
C LYS A 155 23.03 6.59 -27.85
N SER A 156 22.34 7.53 -28.48
CA SER A 156 21.98 7.45 -29.89
C SER A 156 22.94 8.35 -30.68
N MET A 157 23.67 7.74 -31.61
CA MET A 157 24.43 8.40 -32.66
C MET A 157 23.56 8.45 -33.92
N HIS A 158 23.66 9.58 -34.65
CA HIS A 158 23.28 9.81 -36.05
C HIS A 158 21.76 9.73 -36.37
N ASP A 159 21.12 10.62 -37.15
CA ASP A 159 21.59 11.54 -38.20
C ASP A 159 20.73 12.81 -38.27
N SER A 160 21.36 13.92 -38.66
CA SER A 160 20.69 15.14 -39.14
C SER A 160 20.55 15.14 -40.67
N PRO A 161 19.52 15.75 -41.25
CA PRO A 161 19.56 16.22 -42.63
C PRO A 161 20.00 17.69 -42.69
N GLN A 162 20.99 17.95 -43.56
CA GLN A 162 21.48 19.28 -43.95
C GLN A 162 20.45 20.08 -44.76
N ILE A 163 20.37 21.39 -44.55
CA ILE A 163 20.05 22.41 -45.59
C ILE A 163 21.01 23.62 -45.41
N LYS A 164 21.36 24.21 -46.56
CA LYS A 164 22.57 24.98 -46.94
C LYS A 164 22.53 26.51 -46.75
N ALA A 165 23.74 27.09 -46.92
CA ALA A 165 24.12 28.39 -47.53
C ALA A 165 24.21 29.60 -46.56
N ALA A 166 25.15 30.57 -46.64
CA ALA A 166 26.29 30.94 -47.52
C ALA A 166 27.19 31.91 -46.69
N GLU A 167 28.53 31.89 -46.72
CA GLU A 167 29.51 32.59 -47.61
C GLU A 167 30.28 33.76 -46.95
N GLN A 168 31.51 33.95 -47.47
CA GLN A 168 32.52 35.04 -47.32
C GLN A 168 33.46 34.96 -46.09
N GLU A 169 34.79 34.83 -46.15
CA GLU A 169 35.92 35.18 -47.06
C GLU A 169 36.89 36.06 -46.26
N GLN A 170 38.14 35.62 -46.04
CA GLN A 170 39.39 36.25 -46.50
C GLN A 170 40.66 35.73 -45.79
N GLN A 171 41.59 35.21 -46.62
CA GLN A 171 43.06 35.47 -46.71
C GLN A 171 43.96 35.26 -45.46
N GLU A 172 45.17 34.72 -45.50
CA GLU A 172 46.15 34.39 -46.55
C GLU A 172 47.31 33.54 -45.94
N ALA A 173 47.92 32.66 -46.76
CA ALA A 173 49.34 32.22 -46.87
C ALA A 173 50.20 31.93 -45.60
N THR A 174 51.14 30.97 -45.51
CA THR A 174 52.01 30.30 -46.49
C THR A 174 52.64 29.04 -45.85
N GLU A 175 52.96 28.04 -46.66
CA GLU A 175 53.70 26.81 -46.33
C GLU A 175 55.18 27.05 -45.94
N THR A 176 55.77 26.20 -45.07
CA THR A 176 56.93 25.33 -45.42
C THR A 176 57.45 24.45 -44.25
N SER A 177 57.46 23.15 -44.51
CA SER A 177 58.45 22.10 -44.20
C SER A 177 59.65 22.39 -43.26
N SER A 178 59.88 21.55 -42.23
CA SER A 178 60.99 20.57 -42.21
C SER A 178 61.29 19.89 -40.84
N LYS A 179 61.35 18.56 -40.90
CA LYS A 179 62.16 17.52 -40.19
C LYS A 179 62.86 17.74 -38.82
N ILE A 180 62.51 16.83 -37.89
CA ILE A 180 63.35 15.84 -37.16
C ILE A 180 64.29 16.25 -36.00
N ASN A 181 63.96 15.67 -34.82
CA ASN A 181 64.74 15.22 -33.64
C ASN A 181 65.68 16.18 -32.86
N LYS A 182 65.39 16.32 -31.55
CA LYS A 182 66.22 15.80 -30.43
C LYS A 182 65.54 16.03 -29.07
N LYS A 183 65.72 15.08 -28.14
CA LYS A 183 65.12 14.99 -26.79
C LYS A 183 65.80 15.94 -25.76
N GLY A 184 64.96 16.46 -24.86
CA GLY A 184 65.27 16.99 -23.50
C GLY A 184 65.39 18.51 -23.42
N PRO A 185 64.84 19.22 -22.40
CA PRO A 185 64.71 18.81 -21.00
C PRO A 185 63.35 19.09 -20.29
N VAL A 186 63.13 18.35 -19.20
CA VAL A 186 62.47 18.66 -17.91
C VAL A 186 61.56 19.91 -17.82
N LEU A 187 60.30 19.71 -17.41
CA LEU A 187 59.56 20.59 -16.48
C LEU A 187 58.36 19.85 -15.84
N SER A 188 58.49 19.62 -14.53
CA SER A 188 57.49 19.74 -13.45
C SER A 188 56.05 19.17 -13.61
N GLU A 189 55.76 18.22 -12.72
CA GLU A 189 54.51 17.98 -11.96
C GLU A 189 53.48 19.13 -12.05
N THR A 190 52.16 18.91 -12.23
CA THR A 190 51.28 18.23 -11.26
C THR A 190 49.89 18.10 -11.89
N ASN A 191 49.30 16.90 -11.89
CA ASN A 191 47.88 16.64 -11.54
C ASN A 191 47.58 15.16 -11.78
N LYS A 192 47.87 14.34 -10.76
CA LYS A 192 47.34 12.99 -10.64
C LYS A 192 45.83 13.10 -10.44
N HIS A 193 45.06 12.72 -11.45
CA HIS A 193 43.70 12.25 -11.21
C HIS A 193 43.81 10.99 -10.34
N ASN A 194 43.28 11.10 -9.12
CA ASN A 194 43.17 10.01 -8.19
C ASN A 194 42.02 9.11 -8.69
N ASP A 195 42.32 8.11 -9.52
CA ASP A 195 41.42 6.98 -9.76
C ASP A 195 41.30 6.19 -8.45
N GLN A 196 40.38 6.62 -7.58
CA GLN A 196 40.06 5.90 -6.36
C GLN A 196 39.36 4.60 -6.79
N MET A 197 40.04 3.45 -6.62
CA MET A 197 39.43 2.14 -6.85
C MET A 197 38.08 2.05 -6.14
N PRO A 198 37.04 1.47 -6.78
CA PRO A 198 35.77 1.24 -6.12
C PRO A 198 35.98 0.51 -4.79
N SER A 199 35.32 0.96 -3.73
CA SER A 199 35.45 0.40 -2.38
C SER A 199 34.95 -1.04 -2.23
N ASP A 200 34.43 -1.63 -3.31
CA ASP A 200 33.82 -2.95 -3.39
C ASP A 200 34.44 -3.84 -4.50
N ALA A 201 35.61 -3.45 -5.03
CA ALA A 201 36.24 -4.14 -6.14
C ALA A 201 36.55 -5.62 -5.84
N ARG A 202 37.06 -5.94 -4.65
CA ARG A 202 37.35 -7.33 -4.25
C ARG A 202 36.07 -8.11 -3.97
N VAL A 203 35.06 -7.47 -3.37
CA VAL A 203 33.72 -8.06 -3.19
C VAL A 203 33.11 -8.44 -4.54
N LYS A 204 33.20 -7.57 -5.56
CA LYS A 204 32.74 -7.86 -6.93
C LYS A 204 33.51 -9.02 -7.55
N GLN A 205 34.83 -9.03 -7.46
CA GLN A 205 35.66 -10.13 -8.00
C GLN A 205 35.29 -11.49 -7.38
N LEU A 206 35.10 -11.56 -6.06
CA LEU A 206 34.65 -12.80 -5.39
C LEU A 206 33.25 -13.23 -5.85
N LYS A 207 32.33 -12.30 -6.08
CA LYS A 207 31.00 -12.59 -6.65
C LYS A 207 31.10 -13.13 -8.07
N ASP A 208 31.95 -12.55 -8.91
CA ASP A 208 32.16 -13.00 -10.29
C ASP A 208 32.78 -14.41 -10.34
N GLN A 209 33.78 -14.68 -9.48
CA GLN A 209 34.36 -16.01 -9.34
C GLN A 209 33.31 -17.05 -8.90
N LEU A 210 32.39 -16.70 -7.99
CA LEU A 210 31.29 -17.59 -7.58
C LEU A 210 30.32 -17.87 -8.74
N ILE A 211 29.99 -16.85 -9.54
CA ILE A 211 29.13 -17.02 -10.72
C ILE A 211 29.82 -17.94 -11.73
N GLN A 212 31.10 -17.70 -12.03
CA GLN A 212 31.88 -18.53 -12.95
C GLN A 212 31.99 -19.98 -12.47
N ALA A 213 32.22 -20.19 -11.17
CA ALA A 213 32.25 -21.52 -10.56
C ALA A 213 30.92 -22.25 -10.72
N LYS A 214 29.79 -21.56 -10.49
CA LYS A 214 28.44 -22.11 -10.67
C LYS A 214 28.18 -22.48 -12.13
N VAL A 215 28.62 -21.66 -13.08
CA VAL A 215 28.53 -21.98 -14.51
C VAL A 215 29.29 -23.27 -14.79
N TYR A 216 30.57 -23.36 -14.41
CA TYR A 216 31.36 -24.57 -14.64
C TYR A 216 30.76 -25.81 -13.98
N LEU A 217 30.32 -25.75 -12.72
CA LEU A 217 29.66 -26.88 -12.03
C LEU A 217 28.41 -27.40 -12.74
N SER A 218 27.76 -26.55 -13.54
CA SER A 218 26.54 -26.91 -14.26
C SER A 218 26.81 -27.47 -15.67
N LEU A 219 28.06 -27.46 -16.15
CA LEU A 219 28.43 -27.98 -17.45
C LEU A 219 28.72 -29.49 -17.39
N PRO A 220 28.27 -30.29 -18.38
CA PRO A 220 28.44 -31.74 -18.37
C PRO A 220 29.90 -32.18 -18.25
N VAL A 221 30.83 -31.48 -18.91
CA VAL A 221 32.25 -31.83 -18.92
C VAL A 221 32.87 -31.76 -17.53
N VAL A 222 32.48 -30.75 -16.74
CA VAL A 222 32.93 -30.60 -15.36
C VAL A 222 32.22 -31.59 -14.45
N LYS A 223 30.90 -31.80 -14.62
CA LYS A 223 30.11 -32.79 -13.85
C LYS A 223 30.67 -34.20 -13.99
N ASN A 224 31.13 -34.57 -15.17
CA ASN A 224 31.72 -35.88 -15.46
C ASN A 224 33.15 -36.05 -14.89
N ASN A 225 33.76 -34.97 -14.35
CA ASN A 225 35.02 -35.02 -13.63
C ASN A 225 34.78 -34.90 -12.11
N PRO A 226 34.72 -36.02 -11.36
CA PRO A 226 34.37 -36.01 -9.94
C PRO A 226 35.40 -35.28 -9.08
N HIS A 227 36.69 -35.32 -9.44
CA HIS A 227 37.75 -34.62 -8.71
C HIS A 227 37.60 -33.10 -8.83
N LEU A 228 37.44 -32.61 -10.07
CA LEU A 228 37.26 -31.18 -10.33
C LEU A 228 35.94 -30.66 -9.74
N THR A 229 34.86 -31.43 -9.86
CA THR A 229 33.57 -31.08 -9.26
C THR A 229 33.68 -30.96 -7.73
N ARG A 230 34.37 -31.89 -7.06
CA ARG A 230 34.58 -31.83 -5.61
C ARG A 230 35.44 -30.64 -5.20
N GLU A 231 36.54 -30.39 -5.91
CA GLU A 231 37.43 -29.24 -5.66
C GLU A 231 36.66 -27.92 -5.83
N LEU A 232 35.91 -27.77 -6.91
CA LEU A 232 35.15 -26.54 -7.20
C LEU A 232 34.01 -26.32 -6.20
N ARG A 233 33.30 -27.37 -5.76
CA ARG A 233 32.30 -27.27 -4.69
C ARG A 233 32.90 -26.83 -3.35
N LEU A 234 34.09 -27.34 -3.00
CA LEU A 234 34.81 -26.92 -1.80
C LEU A 234 35.19 -25.44 -1.88
N ARG A 235 35.74 -24.98 -3.02
CA ARG A 235 36.08 -23.57 -3.21
C ARG A 235 34.86 -22.66 -3.17
N VAL A 236 33.73 -23.07 -3.78
CA VAL A 236 32.47 -22.32 -3.69
C VAL A 236 32.06 -22.14 -2.22
N LYS A 237 32.09 -23.20 -1.42
CA LYS A 237 31.74 -23.12 0.01
C LYS A 237 32.67 -22.17 0.79
N GLU A 238 33.97 -22.23 0.54
CA GLU A 238 34.96 -21.37 1.20
C GLU A 238 34.79 -19.90 0.83
N VAL A 239 34.61 -19.61 -0.46
CA VAL A 239 34.42 -18.24 -0.95
C VAL A 239 33.07 -17.68 -0.51
N SER A 240 31.98 -18.47 -0.55
CA SER A 240 30.67 -18.05 -0.04
C SER A 240 30.72 -17.70 1.45
N ARG A 241 31.40 -18.49 2.27
CA ARG A 241 31.58 -18.20 3.71
C ARG A 241 32.45 -16.97 3.96
N THR A 242 33.44 -16.73 3.11
CA THR A 242 34.33 -15.56 3.21
C THR A 242 33.61 -14.29 2.79
N LEU A 243 32.72 -14.38 1.80
CA LEU A 243 31.92 -13.26 1.31
C LEU A 243 30.84 -12.88 2.33
N GLY A 244 30.07 -13.85 2.86
CA GLY A 244 28.98 -13.59 3.81
C GLY A 244 28.08 -12.45 3.34
N ASP A 245 27.80 -11.51 4.25
CA ASP A 245 27.04 -10.28 3.98
C ASP A 245 27.92 -9.07 3.65
N SER A 246 29.20 -9.29 3.31
CA SER A 246 30.16 -8.20 3.04
C SER A 246 29.71 -7.39 1.83
N SER A 247 29.51 -6.09 2.05
CA SER A 247 29.13 -5.15 1.00
C SER A 247 30.30 -4.28 0.54
N LYS A 248 31.31 -4.13 1.39
CA LYS A 248 32.54 -3.38 1.13
C LYS A 248 33.76 -4.26 1.33
N ASP A 249 34.85 -3.88 0.68
CA ASP A 249 36.14 -4.56 0.79
C ASP A 249 36.75 -4.53 2.20
N SER A 250 36.34 -3.55 3.03
CA SER A 250 36.71 -3.44 4.44
C SER A 250 36.12 -4.56 5.31
N ASP A 251 35.00 -5.14 4.88
CA ASP A 251 34.23 -6.11 5.66
C ASP A 251 34.81 -7.54 5.48
N LEU A 252 35.70 -7.71 4.49
CA LEU A 252 36.27 -9.00 4.13
C LEU A 252 37.31 -9.48 5.16
N PRO A 253 37.29 -10.79 5.50
CA PRO A 253 38.33 -11.40 6.32
C PRO A 253 39.73 -11.28 5.71
N LYS A 254 40.77 -11.28 6.56
CA LYS A 254 42.18 -11.15 6.13
C LYS A 254 42.65 -12.26 5.17
N ASN A 255 42.04 -13.44 5.25
CA ASN A 255 42.35 -14.59 4.38
C ASN A 255 41.59 -14.55 3.03
N SER A 256 40.81 -13.52 2.75
CA SER A 256 40.03 -13.37 1.51
C SER A 256 40.89 -13.49 0.25
N ASN A 257 42.08 -12.88 0.24
CA ASN A 257 43.01 -12.94 -0.88
C ASN A 257 43.50 -14.36 -1.17
N GLU A 258 43.73 -15.17 -0.13
CA GLU A 258 44.16 -16.57 -0.30
C GLU A 258 43.03 -17.41 -0.88
N ARG A 259 41.80 -17.22 -0.38
CA ARG A 259 40.61 -17.90 -0.89
C ARG A 259 40.29 -17.52 -2.32
N MET A 260 40.44 -16.23 -2.66
CA MET A 260 40.29 -15.70 -4.02
C MET A 260 41.27 -16.35 -5.00
N LYS A 261 42.56 -16.40 -4.64
CA LYS A 261 43.60 -17.05 -5.45
C LYS A 261 43.36 -18.55 -5.61
N ALA A 262 42.95 -19.22 -4.54
CA ALA A 262 42.67 -20.65 -4.57
C ALA A 262 41.47 -20.99 -5.46
N MET A 263 40.43 -20.15 -5.46
CA MET A 263 39.31 -20.25 -6.39
C MET A 263 39.75 -20.01 -7.84
N GLU A 264 40.53 -18.97 -8.10
CA GLU A 264 41.11 -18.66 -9.42
C GLU A 264 41.85 -19.85 -10.02
N GLN A 265 42.69 -20.53 -9.22
CA GLN A 265 43.42 -21.72 -9.65
C GLN A 265 42.47 -22.86 -10.06
N THR A 266 41.41 -23.12 -9.29
CA THR A 266 40.43 -24.16 -9.62
C THR A 266 39.56 -23.76 -10.83
N LEU A 267 39.21 -22.49 -10.98
CA LEU A 267 38.49 -21.97 -12.15
C LEU A 267 39.31 -22.12 -13.44
N MET A 268 40.63 -21.92 -13.37
CA MET A 268 41.53 -22.16 -14.51
C MET A 268 41.53 -23.62 -14.95
N LYS A 269 41.49 -24.58 -14.01
CA LYS A 269 41.30 -26.01 -14.34
C LYS A 269 39.94 -26.27 -15.00
N GLY A 270 38.89 -25.59 -14.53
CA GLY A 270 37.56 -25.64 -15.14
C GLY A 270 37.53 -25.11 -16.56
N LYS A 271 38.23 -24.00 -16.81
CA LYS A 271 38.41 -23.44 -18.15
C LYS A 271 39.16 -24.38 -19.09
N GLN A 272 40.23 -25.02 -18.62
CA GLN A 272 40.99 -26.00 -19.41
C GLN A 272 40.18 -27.27 -19.72
N ALA A 273 39.24 -27.65 -18.85
CA ALA A 273 38.35 -28.78 -19.10
C ALA A 273 37.23 -28.44 -20.10
N GLN A 274 36.86 -27.17 -20.25
CA GLN A 274 35.75 -26.70 -21.07
C GLN A 274 36.20 -25.65 -22.09
N ASP A 275 36.59 -26.10 -23.28
CA ASP A 275 37.00 -25.21 -24.38
C ASP A 275 35.81 -24.62 -25.17
N ASP A 276 34.61 -25.20 -25.05
CA ASP A 276 33.42 -24.67 -25.71
C ASP A 276 32.85 -23.46 -24.96
N CYS A 277 33.26 -22.29 -25.41
CA CYS A 277 32.76 -20.99 -24.96
C CYS A 277 31.26 -20.80 -25.25
N ALA A 278 30.71 -21.41 -26.31
CA ALA A 278 29.30 -21.29 -26.65
C ALA A 278 28.41 -21.99 -25.60
N ALA A 279 28.84 -23.14 -25.09
CA ALA A 279 28.16 -23.81 -23.97
C ALA A 279 28.19 -22.97 -22.69
N VAL A 280 29.33 -22.34 -22.36
CA VAL A 280 29.47 -21.41 -21.21
C VAL A 280 28.51 -20.23 -21.36
N VAL A 281 28.51 -19.57 -22.51
CA VAL A 281 27.63 -18.41 -22.79
C VAL A 281 26.15 -18.82 -22.76
N LYS A 282 25.79 -19.96 -23.36
CA LYS A 282 24.43 -20.48 -23.34
C LYS A 282 23.95 -20.74 -21.91
N LYS A 283 24.83 -21.33 -21.08
CA LYS A 283 24.50 -21.59 -19.67
C LYS A 283 24.38 -20.30 -18.86
N LEU A 284 25.28 -19.35 -19.05
CA LEU A 284 25.22 -18.05 -18.36
C LEU A 284 23.94 -17.29 -18.74
N ARG A 285 23.53 -17.31 -20.01
CA ARG A 285 22.25 -16.73 -20.46
C ARG A 285 21.05 -17.41 -19.81
N ALA A 286 21.05 -18.74 -19.71
CA ALA A 286 19.99 -19.47 -19.04
C ALA A 286 19.93 -19.15 -17.53
N MET A 287 21.08 -19.03 -16.86
CA MET A 287 21.15 -18.60 -15.46
C MET A 287 20.66 -17.17 -15.25
N HIS A 288 21.03 -16.25 -16.15
CA HIS A 288 20.54 -14.87 -16.13
C HIS A 288 19.01 -14.83 -16.21
N HIS A 289 18.45 -15.49 -17.22
CA HIS A 289 17.00 -15.55 -17.42
C HIS A 289 16.28 -16.17 -16.22
N SER A 290 16.79 -17.29 -15.69
CA SER A 290 16.24 -17.92 -14.49
C SER A 290 16.31 -17.02 -13.25
N THR A 291 17.38 -16.24 -13.11
CA THR A 291 17.53 -15.28 -12.00
C THR A 291 16.57 -14.10 -12.16
N GLU A 292 16.34 -13.61 -13.39
CA GLU A 292 15.33 -12.59 -13.68
C GLU A 292 13.92 -13.08 -13.36
N GLU A 293 13.58 -14.32 -13.73
CA GLU A 293 12.30 -14.92 -13.38
C GLU A 293 12.13 -15.08 -11.87
N GLN A 294 13.17 -15.53 -11.15
CA GLN A 294 13.14 -15.61 -9.69
C GLN A 294 12.97 -14.24 -9.04
N LEU A 295 13.69 -13.22 -9.53
CA LEU A 295 13.55 -11.85 -9.07
C LEU A 295 12.11 -11.34 -9.30
N HIS A 296 11.52 -11.64 -10.46
CA HIS A 296 10.16 -11.27 -10.78
C HIS A 296 9.14 -11.93 -9.82
N VAL A 297 9.33 -13.21 -9.49
CA VAL A 297 8.49 -13.92 -8.50
C VAL A 297 8.65 -13.32 -7.11
N LEU A 298 9.88 -13.08 -6.65
CA LEU A 298 10.16 -12.49 -5.33
C LEU A 298 9.61 -11.06 -5.22
N LYS A 299 9.69 -10.26 -6.28
CA LYS A 299 9.05 -8.93 -6.35
C LYS A 299 7.54 -9.05 -6.17
N LYS A 300 6.88 -9.95 -6.90
CA LYS A 300 5.43 -10.21 -6.75
C LYS A 300 5.05 -10.62 -5.32
N GLN A 301 5.82 -11.52 -4.70
CA GLN A 301 5.61 -11.95 -3.32
C GLN A 301 5.79 -10.80 -2.33
N THR A 302 6.83 -9.99 -2.51
CA THR A 302 7.13 -8.82 -1.66
C THR A 302 6.00 -7.80 -1.72
N VAL A 303 5.51 -7.47 -2.92
CA VAL A 303 4.37 -6.56 -3.10
C VAL A 303 3.12 -7.13 -2.43
N PHE A 304 2.83 -8.42 -2.60
CA PHE A 304 1.70 -9.07 -1.97
C PHE A 304 1.76 -9.01 -0.43
N LEU A 305 2.90 -9.36 0.17
CA LEU A 305 3.09 -9.34 1.62
C LEU A 305 3.03 -7.92 2.19
N THR A 306 3.57 -6.94 1.47
CA THR A 306 3.49 -5.52 1.83
C THR A 306 2.04 -5.06 1.83
N GLN A 307 1.27 -5.40 0.79
CA GLN A 307 -0.16 -5.09 0.72
C GLN A 307 -0.97 -5.78 1.81
N LEU A 308 -0.66 -7.04 2.13
CA LEU A 308 -1.31 -7.77 3.21
C LEU A 308 -1.04 -7.07 4.54
N THR A 309 0.21 -6.72 4.82
CA THR A 309 0.63 -6.06 6.06
C THR A 309 0.03 -4.65 6.20
N ALA A 310 -0.11 -3.91 5.10
CA ALA A 310 -0.77 -2.60 5.10
C ALA A 310 -2.30 -2.68 5.33
N LYS A 311 -2.90 -3.86 5.14
CA LYS A 311 -4.34 -4.12 5.33
C LYS A 311 -4.64 -4.76 6.69
N THR A 312 -3.71 -5.53 7.25
CA THR A 312 -3.87 -6.11 8.59
C THR A 312 -3.77 -5.03 9.65
N LEU A 313 -4.62 -5.11 10.67
CA LEU A 313 -4.55 -4.21 11.82
C LEU A 313 -3.66 -4.87 12.89
N PRO A 314 -2.55 -4.24 13.30
CA PRO A 314 -1.76 -4.70 14.44
C PRO A 314 -2.62 -4.88 15.69
N LYS A 315 -2.28 -5.86 16.53
CA LYS A 315 -3.04 -6.18 17.75
C LYS A 315 -3.25 -4.96 18.65
N GLY A 316 -2.22 -4.14 18.84
CA GLY A 316 -2.33 -2.93 19.65
C GLY A 316 -3.31 -1.91 19.09
N LEU A 317 -3.27 -1.66 17.77
CA LEU A 317 -4.24 -0.79 17.11
C LEU A 317 -5.66 -1.36 17.10
N HIS A 318 -5.84 -2.67 17.30
CA HIS A 318 -7.15 -3.28 17.52
C HIS A 318 -7.63 -3.15 18.97
N CYS A 319 -6.73 -3.28 19.94
CA CYS A 319 -7.01 -3.11 21.37
C CYS A 319 -7.48 -1.69 21.70
N LEU A 320 -6.84 -0.67 21.13
CA LEU A 320 -7.07 0.73 21.49
C LEU A 320 -8.55 1.17 21.32
N PRO A 321 -9.20 0.98 20.15
CA PRO A 321 -10.62 1.30 20.00
C PRO A 321 -11.53 0.55 20.97
N LEU A 322 -11.26 -0.73 21.23
CA LEU A 322 -12.07 -1.55 22.15
C LEU A 322 -12.00 -0.99 23.57
N ARG A 323 -10.78 -0.71 24.06
CA ARG A 323 -10.54 -0.16 25.39
C ARG A 323 -11.22 1.18 25.57
N LEU A 324 -11.00 2.11 24.63
CA LEU A 324 -11.60 3.45 24.65
C LEU A 324 -13.14 3.39 24.59
N THR A 325 -13.70 2.46 23.81
CA THR A 325 -15.16 2.29 23.71
C THR A 325 -15.75 1.83 25.05
N THR A 326 -15.11 0.88 25.74
CA THR A 326 -15.55 0.46 27.07
C THR A 326 -15.53 1.63 28.05
N GLU A 327 -14.46 2.43 28.05
CA GLU A 327 -14.36 3.59 28.93
C GLU A 327 -15.40 4.68 28.59
N TYR A 328 -15.69 4.90 27.31
CA TYR A 328 -16.72 5.86 26.88
C TYR A 328 -18.10 5.55 27.48
N TYR A 329 -18.52 4.29 27.41
CA TYR A 329 -19.83 3.86 27.90
C TYR A 329 -19.91 3.78 29.43
N ASN A 330 -18.77 3.85 30.12
CA ASN A 330 -18.73 3.99 31.58
C ASN A 330 -18.90 5.44 32.04
N LEU A 331 -18.76 6.44 31.14
CA LEU A 331 -18.94 7.86 31.48
C LEU A 331 -20.42 8.25 31.59
N ASN A 332 -20.72 9.17 32.51
CA ASN A 332 -22.02 9.82 32.58
C ASN A 332 -22.25 10.73 31.37
N SER A 333 -23.51 10.96 30.98
CA SER A 333 -23.86 11.76 29.81
C SER A 333 -23.29 13.19 29.82
N SER A 334 -23.13 13.81 30.99
CA SER A 334 -22.52 15.14 31.13
C SER A 334 -21.02 15.16 30.80
N GLN A 335 -20.32 14.05 31.07
CA GLN A 335 -18.89 13.90 30.81
C GLN A 335 -18.60 13.54 29.36
N GLN A 336 -19.62 13.16 28.59
CA GLN A 336 -19.48 12.82 27.17
C GLN A 336 -19.53 14.04 26.24
N GLN A 337 -19.74 15.25 26.77
CA GLN A 337 -19.87 16.47 25.97
C GLN A 337 -18.54 17.21 25.84
N PHE A 338 -18.22 17.65 24.63
CA PHE A 338 -17.10 18.55 24.40
C PHE A 338 -17.48 20.00 24.76
N PRO A 339 -16.52 20.80 25.26
CA PRO A 339 -16.73 22.22 25.51
C PRO A 339 -16.79 23.04 24.20
N ASN A 340 -17.17 24.31 24.32
CA ASN A 340 -17.14 25.32 23.26
C ASN A 340 -17.97 24.97 22.00
N GLN A 341 -19.16 24.39 22.19
CA GLN A 341 -20.03 23.99 21.07
C GLN A 341 -20.53 25.18 20.25
N GLU A 342 -20.59 26.37 20.83
CA GLU A 342 -20.96 27.62 20.16
C GLU A 342 -19.99 28.01 19.04
N LYS A 343 -18.75 27.52 19.08
CA LYS A 343 -17.72 27.78 18.04
C LYS A 343 -17.85 26.89 16.81
N LEU A 344 -18.66 25.83 16.86
CA LEU A 344 -18.69 24.81 15.81
C LEU A 344 -19.23 25.32 14.46
N GLU A 345 -19.98 26.41 14.47
CA GLU A 345 -20.59 26.97 13.26
C GLU A 345 -20.15 28.42 12.99
N ASP A 346 -19.19 28.96 13.75
CA ASP A 346 -18.74 30.35 13.61
C ASP A 346 -17.84 30.52 12.37
N PRO A 347 -18.32 31.14 11.28
CA PRO A 347 -17.57 31.22 10.02
C PRO A 347 -16.30 32.08 10.11
N HIS A 348 -16.05 32.76 11.24
CA HIS A 348 -14.84 33.55 11.47
C HIS A 348 -13.66 32.73 12.05
N LEU A 349 -13.88 31.45 12.37
CA LEU A 349 -12.86 30.54 12.88
C LEU A 349 -12.24 29.67 11.78
N TYR A 350 -11.16 28.96 12.13
CA TYR A 350 -10.46 28.07 11.21
C TYR A 350 -10.98 26.63 11.36
N HIS A 351 -11.84 26.22 10.43
CA HIS A 351 -12.51 24.92 10.45
C HIS A 351 -11.78 23.85 9.64
N TYR A 352 -11.44 22.74 10.31
CA TYR A 352 -10.76 21.59 9.74
C TYR A 352 -11.72 20.42 9.64
N ALA A 353 -11.80 19.76 8.49
CA ALA A 353 -12.55 18.52 8.30
C ALA A 353 -11.60 17.32 8.20
N ILE A 354 -11.80 16.33 9.07
CA ILE A 354 -11.01 15.09 9.11
C ILE A 354 -11.97 13.90 9.09
N PHE A 355 -11.87 13.03 8.10
CA PHE A 355 -12.74 11.86 7.99
C PHE A 355 -11.92 10.58 8.14
N SER A 356 -12.11 9.86 9.26
CA SER A 356 -11.22 8.76 9.62
C SER A 356 -11.86 7.78 10.60
N ASP A 357 -11.47 6.51 10.48
CA ASP A 357 -11.72 5.43 11.43
C ASP A 357 -10.50 5.15 12.33
N ASN A 358 -9.41 5.89 12.16
CA ASN A 358 -8.14 5.68 12.85
C ASN A 358 -7.92 6.77 13.92
N ILE A 359 -8.14 6.38 15.18
CA ILE A 359 -7.98 7.26 16.34
C ILE A 359 -6.57 7.84 16.44
N LEU A 360 -5.54 7.00 16.30
CA LEU A 360 -4.15 7.41 16.50
C LEU A 360 -3.68 8.34 15.38
N ALA A 361 -4.00 8.02 14.13
CA ALA A 361 -3.70 8.87 12.98
C ALA A 361 -4.38 10.24 13.09
N THR A 362 -5.69 10.25 13.40
CA THR A 362 -6.46 11.48 13.63
C THR A 362 -5.87 12.32 14.77
N SER A 363 -5.45 11.68 15.86
CA SER A 363 -4.81 12.38 16.99
C SER A 363 -3.54 13.11 16.59
N VAL A 364 -2.72 12.52 15.71
CA VAL A 364 -1.48 13.15 15.22
C VAL A 364 -1.78 14.35 14.34
N VAL A 365 -2.80 14.27 13.48
CA VAL A 365 -3.23 15.42 12.67
C VAL A 365 -3.64 16.59 13.57
N VAL A 366 -4.50 16.34 14.56
CA VAL A 366 -4.95 17.37 15.50
C VAL A 366 -3.78 17.92 16.31
N ASN A 367 -2.98 17.06 16.94
CA ASN A 367 -1.85 17.45 17.79
C ASN A 367 -0.80 18.24 17.01
N SER A 368 -0.45 17.79 15.80
CA SER A 368 0.51 18.47 14.96
C SER A 368 -0.01 19.82 14.47
N THR A 369 -1.30 19.93 14.14
CA THR A 369 -1.92 21.20 13.75
C THR A 369 -1.91 22.19 14.92
N VAL A 370 -2.34 21.76 16.10
CA VAL A 370 -2.41 22.61 17.30
C VAL A 370 -1.03 23.04 17.79
N SER A 371 -0.04 22.13 17.77
CA SER A 371 1.31 22.42 18.23
C SER A 371 2.05 23.44 17.38
N ASN A 372 1.67 23.57 16.09
CA ASN A 372 2.25 24.52 15.15
C ASN A 372 1.37 25.75 14.89
N ALA A 373 0.20 25.84 15.54
CA ALA A 373 -0.70 26.97 15.39
C ALA A 373 -0.20 28.19 16.16
N LYS A 374 -0.30 29.38 15.57
CA LYS A 374 0.00 30.65 16.26
C LYS A 374 -1.00 30.95 17.38
N ASP A 375 -2.28 30.62 17.17
CA ASP A 375 -3.35 30.80 18.14
C ASP A 375 -4.34 29.63 18.07
N ALA A 376 -4.08 28.58 18.84
CA ALA A 376 -4.91 27.38 18.89
C ALA A 376 -6.37 27.63 19.27
N SER A 377 -6.71 28.76 19.92
CA SER A 377 -8.08 29.03 20.39
C SER A 377 -9.09 29.33 19.29
N LYS A 378 -8.59 29.57 18.06
CA LYS A 378 -9.37 29.85 16.85
C LYS A 378 -9.56 28.63 15.94
N HIS A 379 -8.99 27.47 16.31
CA HIS A 379 -9.04 26.27 15.49
C HIS A 379 -10.22 25.39 15.93
N VAL A 380 -10.97 24.89 14.95
CA VAL A 380 -12.13 24.02 15.16
C VAL A 380 -11.97 22.77 14.32
N PHE A 381 -11.88 21.61 14.97
CA PHE A 381 -11.73 20.32 14.30
C PHE A 381 -13.06 19.57 14.24
N HIS A 382 -13.51 19.24 13.04
CA HIS A 382 -14.67 18.40 12.79
C HIS A 382 -14.20 17.03 12.31
N ILE A 383 -14.29 16.05 13.20
CA ILE A 383 -13.95 14.66 12.92
C ILE A 383 -15.23 13.93 12.57
N VAL A 384 -15.29 13.30 11.41
CA VAL A 384 -16.40 12.38 11.07
C VAL A 384 -15.85 10.97 11.02
N THR A 385 -16.52 10.06 11.72
CA THR A 385 -16.12 8.66 11.83
C THR A 385 -17.33 7.75 11.71
N ASP A 386 -17.07 6.45 11.57
CA ASP A 386 -18.13 5.45 11.51
C ASP A 386 -18.71 5.12 12.90
N ARG A 387 -19.82 4.38 12.91
CA ARG A 387 -20.48 3.95 14.14
C ARG A 387 -19.57 3.15 15.07
N LEU A 388 -18.67 2.33 14.53
CA LEU A 388 -17.84 1.41 15.30
C LEU A 388 -16.73 2.16 16.04
N ASN A 389 -16.24 3.26 15.47
CA ASN A 389 -15.14 4.04 16.01
C ASN A 389 -15.61 5.32 16.75
N TYR A 390 -16.88 5.71 16.62
CA TYR A 390 -17.44 6.92 17.23
C TYR A 390 -17.17 7.03 18.74
N ALA A 391 -17.49 6.00 19.52
CA ALA A 391 -17.29 6.01 20.97
C ALA A 391 -15.81 6.12 21.33
N ALA A 392 -14.95 5.33 20.68
CA ALA A 392 -13.51 5.36 20.90
C ALA A 392 -12.89 6.72 20.55
N MET A 393 -13.25 7.26 19.38
CA MET A 393 -12.77 8.55 18.90
C MET A 393 -13.18 9.68 19.85
N LYS A 394 -14.43 9.68 20.33
CA LYS A 394 -14.87 10.63 21.36
C LYS A 394 -14.08 10.49 22.65
N MET A 395 -13.95 9.26 23.15
CA MET A 395 -13.24 9.02 24.40
C MET A 395 -11.79 9.50 24.34
N TRP A 396 -11.10 9.24 23.23
CA TRP A 396 -9.73 9.70 23.04
C TRP A 396 -9.59 11.21 23.22
N PHE A 397 -10.46 12.01 22.58
CA PHE A 397 -10.39 13.47 22.68
C PHE A 397 -11.01 14.04 23.96
N LEU A 398 -11.80 13.25 24.70
CA LEU A 398 -12.27 13.63 26.04
C LEU A 398 -11.13 13.53 27.06
N VAL A 399 -10.30 12.48 26.99
CA VAL A 399 -9.14 12.33 27.88
C VAL A 399 -7.88 13.04 27.38
N ASN A 400 -7.79 13.33 26.07
CA ASN A 400 -6.69 14.06 25.44
C ASN A 400 -7.23 15.31 24.72
N PRO A 401 -7.70 16.34 25.46
CA PRO A 401 -8.22 17.55 24.84
C PRO A 401 -7.11 18.29 24.07
N PRO A 402 -7.40 18.84 22.88
CA PRO A 402 -6.40 19.48 22.01
C PRO A 402 -6.07 20.93 22.45
N GLY A 403 -5.73 21.11 23.73
CA GLY A 403 -5.42 22.42 24.31
C GLY A 403 -6.61 23.38 24.27
N LYS A 404 -6.44 24.54 23.62
CA LYS A 404 -7.48 25.57 23.49
C LYS A 404 -8.36 25.43 22.23
N ALA A 405 -8.04 24.49 21.35
CA ALA A 405 -8.81 24.25 20.14
C ALA A 405 -10.15 23.60 20.45
N THR A 406 -11.16 23.90 19.64
CA THR A 406 -12.47 23.25 19.72
C THR A 406 -12.45 21.97 18.89
N ILE A 407 -13.11 20.92 19.38
CA ILE A 407 -13.21 19.64 18.68
C ILE A 407 -14.64 19.10 18.71
N GLN A 408 -15.03 18.48 17.61
CA GLN A 408 -16.29 17.77 17.45
C GLN A 408 -16.00 16.42 16.80
N VAL A 409 -16.67 15.38 17.28
CA VAL A 409 -16.71 14.07 16.63
C VAL A 409 -18.16 13.79 16.25
N GLN A 410 -18.40 13.48 14.99
CA GLN A 410 -19.71 13.16 14.42
C GLN A 410 -19.71 11.70 13.93
N ASN A 411 -20.85 11.03 14.10
CA ASN A 411 -21.09 9.71 13.54
C ASN A 411 -21.76 9.87 12.18
N ILE A 412 -21.22 9.21 11.15
CA ILE A 412 -21.81 9.19 9.81
C ILE A 412 -23.26 8.69 9.78
N GLU A 413 -23.65 7.76 10.66
CA GLU A 413 -25.03 7.24 10.72
C GLU A 413 -26.05 8.32 11.11
N ASN A 414 -25.60 9.43 11.70
CA ASN A 414 -26.49 10.54 12.03
C ASN A 414 -26.80 11.42 10.81
N PHE A 415 -26.15 11.20 9.67
CA PHE A 415 -26.39 11.94 8.44
C PHE A 415 -27.60 11.35 7.70
N THR A 416 -28.81 11.74 8.12
CA THR A 416 -30.07 11.26 7.54
C THR A 416 -30.21 11.53 6.03
N TRP A 417 -29.54 12.57 5.53
CA TRP A 417 -29.48 12.90 4.11
C TRP A 417 -28.58 11.95 3.30
N LEU A 418 -27.63 11.26 3.96
CA LEU A 418 -26.67 10.38 3.30
C LEU A 418 -27.24 8.95 3.20
N ASN A 419 -28.05 8.72 2.18
CA ASN A 419 -28.67 7.42 1.89
C ASN A 419 -28.50 7.03 0.41
N SER A 420 -28.94 5.83 0.03
CA SER A 420 -28.83 5.30 -1.34
C SER A 420 -29.65 6.08 -2.37
N SER A 421 -30.70 6.79 -1.95
CA SER A 421 -31.49 7.66 -2.82
C SER A 421 -30.71 8.91 -3.20
N TYR A 422 -29.93 9.48 -2.27
CA TYR A 422 -29.16 10.70 -2.49
C TYR A 422 -27.73 10.44 -3.01
N SER A 423 -27.02 9.44 -2.48
CA SER A 423 -25.62 9.17 -2.86
C SER A 423 -25.50 8.05 -3.91
N PRO A 424 -24.99 8.35 -5.12
CA PRO A 424 -24.68 7.33 -6.11
C PRO A 424 -23.73 6.25 -5.61
N VAL A 425 -22.79 6.63 -4.75
CA VAL A 425 -21.81 5.69 -4.19
C VAL A 425 -22.48 4.71 -3.24
N LEU A 426 -23.33 5.18 -2.32
CA LEU A 426 -24.07 4.26 -1.45
C LEU A 426 -25.00 3.33 -2.23
N ARG A 427 -25.67 3.86 -3.26
CA ARG A 427 -26.49 3.04 -4.16
C ARG A 427 -25.68 1.95 -4.86
N GLN A 428 -24.48 2.31 -5.33
CA GLN A 428 -23.55 1.40 -5.96
C GLN A 428 -23.01 0.35 -4.98
N LEU A 429 -22.63 0.74 -3.76
CA LEU A 429 -22.14 -0.15 -2.71
C LEU A 429 -23.19 -1.19 -2.28
N GLY A 430 -24.47 -0.80 -2.27
CA GLY A 430 -25.57 -1.71 -1.99
C GLY A 430 -25.95 -2.64 -3.15
N SER A 431 -25.34 -2.51 -4.32
CA SER A 431 -25.70 -3.33 -5.49
C SER A 431 -25.12 -4.75 -5.41
N PRO A 432 -25.88 -5.79 -5.79
CA PRO A 432 -25.37 -7.17 -5.79
C PRO A 432 -24.13 -7.37 -6.66
N SER A 433 -24.03 -6.66 -7.79
CA SER A 433 -22.87 -6.70 -8.68
C SER A 433 -21.60 -6.14 -8.04
N MET A 434 -21.72 -5.09 -7.22
CA MET A 434 -20.58 -4.53 -6.49
C MET A 434 -20.18 -5.41 -5.32
N ILE A 435 -21.17 -5.94 -4.59
CA ILE A 435 -20.91 -6.92 -3.53
C ILE A 435 -20.17 -8.13 -4.12
N ASP A 436 -20.60 -8.65 -5.27
CA ASP A 436 -19.93 -9.75 -5.96
C ASP A 436 -18.50 -9.38 -6.39
N TYR A 437 -18.30 -8.20 -6.97
CA TYR A 437 -16.98 -7.74 -7.43
C TYR A 437 -15.94 -7.68 -6.29
N TYR A 438 -16.34 -7.25 -5.09
CA TYR A 438 -15.44 -7.09 -3.95
C TYR A 438 -15.37 -8.31 -3.03
N PHE A 439 -16.46 -9.06 -2.86
CA PHE A 439 -16.58 -10.11 -1.84
C PHE A 439 -16.63 -11.54 -2.37
N LYS A 440 -16.78 -11.79 -3.68
CA LYS A 440 -16.62 -13.16 -4.21
C LYS A 440 -15.16 -13.59 -4.19
N ALA A 441 -14.81 -14.36 -3.17
CA ALA A 441 -13.65 -15.22 -3.21
C ALA A 441 -13.92 -16.41 -4.15
N HIS A 442 -12.95 -16.73 -5.02
CA HIS A 442 -12.88 -17.91 -5.89
C HIS A 442 -13.63 -17.86 -7.24
N GLN A 443 -13.00 -17.26 -8.24
CA GLN A 443 -12.71 -18.01 -9.47
C GLN A 443 -11.23 -17.83 -9.78
N ALA A 444 -10.58 -18.95 -10.08
CA ALA A 444 -9.16 -19.06 -10.41
C ALA A 444 -8.86 -18.51 -11.82
N THR A 445 -9.32 -17.30 -12.11
CA THR A 445 -8.82 -16.51 -13.22
C THR A 445 -7.66 -15.68 -12.70
N SER A 446 -6.56 -15.68 -13.45
CA SER A 446 -5.34 -14.93 -13.16
C SER A 446 -5.54 -13.42 -13.31
N ASP A 447 -6.54 -12.83 -12.66
CA ASP A 447 -6.65 -11.38 -12.59
C ASP A 447 -5.52 -10.88 -11.69
N SER A 448 -4.55 -10.23 -12.33
CA SER A 448 -3.30 -9.66 -11.79
C SER A 448 -3.49 -8.58 -10.71
N ASN A 449 -4.71 -8.41 -10.22
CA ASN A 449 -5.24 -7.18 -9.69
C ASN A 449 -5.79 -7.39 -8.27
N LEU A 450 -5.01 -8.06 -7.40
CA LEU A 450 -5.26 -8.18 -5.95
C LEU A 450 -5.37 -6.81 -5.23
N LYS A 451 -4.77 -5.75 -5.80
CA LYS A 451 -4.92 -4.36 -5.34
C LYS A 451 -6.37 -3.87 -5.40
N PHE A 452 -7.17 -4.43 -6.32
CA PHE A 452 -8.49 -3.94 -6.69
C PHE A 452 -9.62 -4.43 -5.79
N ARG A 453 -9.29 -5.27 -4.80
CA ARG A 453 -10.21 -5.75 -3.75
C ARG A 453 -10.00 -5.08 -2.39
N ASN A 454 -9.33 -3.91 -2.33
CA ASN A 454 -9.11 -3.23 -1.06
C ASN A 454 -10.42 -2.56 -0.58
N PRO A 455 -11.00 -3.00 0.56
CA PRO A 455 -12.24 -2.41 1.06
C PRO A 455 -12.09 -0.97 1.54
N LYS A 456 -10.86 -0.46 1.76
CA LYS A 456 -10.63 0.96 2.04
C LYS A 456 -11.15 1.87 0.92
N TYR A 457 -11.17 1.41 -0.34
CA TYR A 457 -11.77 2.14 -1.45
C TYR A 457 -13.31 2.12 -1.46
N LEU A 458 -13.91 1.31 -0.59
CA LEU A 458 -15.36 1.28 -0.33
C LEU A 458 -15.73 2.07 0.92
N SER A 459 -14.75 2.59 1.65
CA SER A 459 -15.03 3.39 2.83
C SER A 459 -15.78 4.66 2.40
N ILE A 460 -17.04 4.72 2.80
CA ILE A 460 -17.90 5.89 2.60
C ILE A 460 -17.30 7.15 3.22
N LEU A 461 -16.49 7.02 4.30
CA LEU A 461 -15.76 8.12 4.92
C LEU A 461 -14.88 8.86 3.91
N ASN A 462 -14.23 8.13 2.99
CA ASN A 462 -13.42 8.76 1.95
C ASN A 462 -14.27 9.57 0.96
N HIS A 463 -15.53 9.19 0.73
CA HIS A 463 -16.42 9.90 -0.18
C HIS A 463 -17.12 11.10 0.47
N LEU A 464 -17.11 11.23 1.80
CA LEU A 464 -17.66 12.40 2.50
C LEU A 464 -17.00 13.72 2.09
N ARG A 465 -15.76 13.67 1.55
CA ARG A 465 -15.06 14.85 1.02
C ARG A 465 -15.81 15.54 -0.12
N PHE A 466 -16.76 14.87 -0.78
CA PHE A 466 -17.62 15.43 -1.81
C PHE A 466 -18.94 16.00 -1.28
N TYR A 467 -19.15 15.96 0.03
CA TYR A 467 -20.37 16.41 0.70
C TYR A 467 -20.08 17.46 1.79
N LEU A 468 -18.97 18.20 1.66
CA LEU A 468 -18.57 19.20 2.65
C LEU A 468 -19.64 20.28 2.88
N PRO A 469 -20.35 20.81 1.87
CA PRO A 469 -21.43 21.76 2.11
C PRO A 469 -22.65 21.16 2.83
N GLU A 470 -22.95 19.88 2.62
CA GLU A 470 -24.05 19.17 3.28
C GLU A 470 -23.71 18.91 4.76
N ILE A 471 -22.44 18.64 5.07
CA ILE A 471 -21.94 18.47 6.44
C ILE A 471 -21.82 19.83 7.16
N PHE A 472 -21.37 20.87 6.45
CA PHE A 472 -21.07 22.20 7.01
C PHE A 472 -21.81 23.34 6.29
N PRO A 473 -23.15 23.39 6.34
CA PRO A 473 -23.95 24.30 5.52
C PRO A 473 -23.73 25.79 5.85
N LYS A 474 -23.33 26.12 7.08
CA LYS A 474 -23.14 27.48 7.59
C LYS A 474 -21.73 28.04 7.40
N LEU A 475 -20.76 27.19 7.03
CA LEU A 475 -19.37 27.61 6.88
C LEU A 475 -19.09 28.13 5.47
N ASN A 476 -18.12 29.05 5.36
CA ASN A 476 -17.71 29.65 4.09
C ASN A 476 -16.53 28.91 3.46
N LYS A 477 -15.52 28.56 4.28
CA LYS A 477 -14.34 27.80 3.85
C LYS A 477 -14.00 26.74 4.89
N VAL A 478 -13.53 25.59 4.43
CA VAL A 478 -13.07 24.48 5.28
C VAL A 478 -11.77 23.93 4.72
N LEU A 479 -10.81 23.66 5.61
CA LEU A 479 -9.60 22.93 5.25
C LEU A 479 -9.79 21.43 5.49
N PHE A 480 -9.77 20.65 4.42
CA PHE A 480 -9.80 19.19 4.51
C PHE A 480 -8.40 18.65 4.77
N LEU A 481 -8.26 17.75 5.74
CA LEU A 481 -7.03 17.05 6.08
C LEU A 481 -7.28 15.53 6.09
N ASP A 482 -6.47 14.76 5.36
CA ASP A 482 -6.47 13.29 5.52
C ASP A 482 -5.79 12.92 6.87
N ASP A 483 -6.07 11.72 7.38
CA ASP A 483 -5.55 11.25 8.67
C ASP A 483 -4.07 10.83 8.66
N ASP A 484 -3.49 10.68 7.47
CA ASP A 484 -2.11 10.24 7.23
C ASP A 484 -1.15 11.40 6.94
N ILE A 485 -1.44 12.58 7.49
CA ILE A 485 -0.60 13.77 7.36
C ILE A 485 0.00 14.21 8.70
N VAL A 486 1.05 15.02 8.61
CA VAL A 486 1.62 15.75 9.74
C VAL A 486 1.76 17.22 9.37
N VAL A 487 1.25 18.10 10.22
CA VAL A 487 1.41 19.55 10.08
C VAL A 487 2.71 19.99 10.75
N GLN A 488 3.48 20.83 10.05
CA GLN A 488 4.77 21.35 10.50
C GLN A 488 4.77 22.88 10.64
N LYS A 489 3.76 23.57 10.10
CA LYS A 489 3.66 25.04 10.10
C LYS A 489 2.22 25.47 10.29
N ASP A 490 2.04 26.70 10.75
CA ASP A 490 0.73 27.34 10.89
C ASP A 490 -0.01 27.38 9.53
N LEU A 491 -1.26 26.92 9.50
CA LEU A 491 -2.05 26.77 8.28
C LEU A 491 -3.03 27.93 8.05
N THR A 492 -3.08 28.92 8.94
CA THR A 492 -4.13 29.95 8.94
C THR A 492 -4.10 30.84 7.70
N ASP A 493 -2.92 31.05 7.10
CA ASP A 493 -2.77 31.85 5.90
C ASP A 493 -3.54 31.27 4.69
N LEU A 494 -3.88 29.97 4.68
CA LEU A 494 -4.68 29.35 3.62
C LEU A 494 -6.09 29.96 3.48
N TRP A 495 -6.71 30.41 4.58
CA TRP A 495 -8.04 31.04 4.52
C TRP A 495 -8.02 32.39 3.81
N SER A 496 -6.89 33.08 3.87
CA SER A 496 -6.68 34.40 3.26
C SER A 496 -6.38 34.33 1.77
N ILE A 497 -6.14 33.13 1.22
CA ILE A 497 -5.89 32.96 -0.22
C ILE A 497 -7.18 33.20 -1.00
N ASP A 498 -7.11 34.09 -1.98
CA ASP A 498 -8.15 34.28 -2.98
C ASP A 498 -8.06 33.19 -4.04
N LEU A 499 -9.03 32.27 -4.04
CA LEU A 499 -9.11 31.15 -4.98
C LEU A 499 -9.58 31.56 -6.38
N LYS A 500 -9.81 32.86 -6.65
CA LYS A 500 -10.17 33.38 -7.99
C LYS A 500 -11.44 32.72 -8.56
N GLY A 501 -12.43 32.49 -7.71
CA GLY A 501 -13.69 31.82 -8.08
C GLY A 501 -13.57 30.30 -8.28
N ASN A 502 -12.43 29.69 -7.94
CA ASN A 502 -12.29 28.24 -7.85
C ASN A 502 -12.84 27.71 -6.53
N VAL A 503 -13.27 26.45 -6.54
CA VAL A 503 -13.87 25.78 -5.37
C VAL A 503 -12.80 25.11 -4.52
N ASN A 504 -11.76 24.56 -5.15
CA ASN A 504 -10.69 23.82 -4.49
C ASN A 504 -9.38 24.60 -4.58
N GLY A 505 -8.63 24.70 -3.49
CA GLY A 505 -7.21 25.06 -3.49
C GLY A 505 -6.38 23.83 -3.12
N ALA A 506 -5.51 23.40 -4.03
CA ALA A 506 -4.70 22.19 -3.88
C ALA A 506 -3.28 22.38 -4.44
N VAL A 507 -2.31 21.64 -3.90
CA VAL A 507 -0.96 21.59 -4.48
C VAL A 507 -0.95 20.63 -5.67
N GLU A 508 -0.46 21.12 -6.79
CA GLU A 508 -0.22 20.33 -7.99
C GLU A 508 0.94 19.35 -7.80
N THR A 509 0.76 18.13 -8.28
CA THR A 509 1.67 16.99 -8.03
C THR A 509 2.40 16.50 -9.28
N CYS A 510 2.14 17.11 -10.45
CA CYS A 510 2.76 16.64 -11.68
C CYS A 510 4.28 16.88 -11.71
N GLY A 511 4.99 15.84 -12.13
CA GLY A 511 6.38 15.90 -12.60
C GLY A 511 6.42 15.84 -14.14
N GLU A 512 7.61 15.60 -14.72
CA GLU A 512 7.73 15.45 -16.19
C GLU A 512 6.80 14.36 -16.74
N ASN A 513 6.79 13.17 -16.11
CA ASN A 513 6.02 11.99 -16.55
C ASN A 513 5.05 11.39 -15.51
N PHE A 514 4.83 12.07 -14.38
CA PHE A 514 4.04 11.55 -13.25
C PHE A 514 2.84 12.43 -12.92
N HIS A 515 1.78 11.80 -12.39
CA HIS A 515 0.58 12.44 -11.84
C HIS A 515 -0.20 13.36 -12.80
N ARG A 516 -0.26 13.01 -14.08
CA ARG A 516 -1.16 13.63 -15.07
C ARG A 516 -2.48 12.88 -15.19
N PHE A 517 -3.48 13.48 -15.83
CA PHE A 517 -4.83 12.93 -15.93
C PHE A 517 -4.87 11.57 -16.64
N ASP A 518 -4.04 11.37 -17.66
CA ASP A 518 -3.90 10.11 -18.41
C ASP A 518 -3.52 8.89 -17.55
N ARG A 519 -2.89 9.12 -16.40
CA ARG A 519 -2.57 8.06 -15.43
C ARG A 519 -3.78 7.65 -14.59
N TYR A 520 -4.76 8.53 -14.42
CA TYR A 520 -5.91 8.31 -13.54
C TYR A 520 -7.20 7.97 -14.27
N LEU A 521 -7.36 8.45 -15.51
CA LEU A 521 -8.57 8.36 -16.30
C LEU A 521 -8.36 7.53 -17.56
N ASN A 522 -9.41 6.84 -18.00
CA ASN A 522 -9.37 6.06 -19.22
C ASN A 522 -9.61 6.93 -20.47
N PHE A 523 -8.54 7.48 -21.06
CA PHE A 523 -8.62 8.30 -22.27
C PHE A 523 -8.97 7.52 -23.55
N SER A 524 -8.96 6.18 -23.53
CA SER A 524 -9.54 5.39 -24.61
C SER A 524 -11.07 5.49 -24.64
N ASN A 525 -11.70 5.93 -23.54
CA ASN A 525 -13.13 6.19 -23.51
C ASN A 525 -13.45 7.58 -24.11
N PRO A 526 -14.31 7.67 -25.14
CA PRO A 526 -14.66 8.94 -25.79
C PRO A 526 -15.22 10.01 -24.84
N LEU A 527 -15.91 9.60 -23.77
CA LEU A 527 -16.47 10.52 -22.79
C LEU A 527 -15.37 11.24 -22.00
N ILE A 528 -14.27 10.55 -21.66
CA ILE A 528 -13.11 11.17 -21.01
C ILE A 528 -12.35 12.04 -22.00
N ALA A 529 -11.99 11.48 -23.17
CA ALA A 529 -11.19 12.18 -24.17
C ALA A 529 -11.81 13.49 -24.67
N LYS A 530 -13.16 13.57 -24.71
CA LYS A 530 -13.88 14.78 -25.12
C LYS A 530 -13.90 15.87 -24.05
N ASN A 531 -13.84 15.51 -22.76
CA ASN A 531 -14.09 16.45 -21.66
C ASN A 531 -12.81 16.90 -20.93
N PHE A 532 -11.74 16.11 -20.99
CA PHE A 532 -10.51 16.34 -20.23
C PHE A 532 -9.28 16.35 -21.13
N ASP A 533 -8.21 16.98 -20.65
CA ASP A 533 -6.90 16.97 -21.29
C ASP A 533 -6.03 15.86 -20.64
N PRO A 534 -5.49 14.91 -21.41
CA PRO A 534 -4.63 13.85 -20.88
C PRO A 534 -3.37 14.39 -20.19
N HIS A 535 -2.86 15.53 -20.64
CA HIS A 535 -1.64 16.13 -20.13
C HIS A 535 -1.89 17.10 -18.97
N ALA A 536 -3.14 17.31 -18.56
CA ALA A 536 -3.44 18.16 -17.43
C ALA A 536 -2.75 17.69 -16.14
N CYS A 537 -2.28 18.65 -15.36
CA CYS A 537 -1.63 18.39 -14.08
C CYS A 537 -2.65 17.89 -13.06
N GLY A 538 -2.36 16.76 -12.42
CA GLY A 538 -3.12 16.29 -11.25
C GLY A 538 -2.64 16.97 -9.97
N TRP A 539 -3.56 17.07 -9.01
CA TRP A 539 -3.28 17.41 -7.62
C TRP A 539 -3.57 16.19 -6.74
N ALA A 540 -3.35 16.30 -5.44
CA ALA A 540 -3.67 15.23 -4.50
C ALA A 540 -4.57 15.72 -3.37
N TYR A 541 -5.36 14.79 -2.85
CA TYR A 541 -5.98 15.00 -1.55
C TYR A 541 -4.93 14.88 -0.43
N GLY A 542 -5.24 15.45 0.73
CA GLY A 542 -4.43 15.35 1.94
C GLY A 542 -4.39 16.66 2.71
N MET A 543 -4.34 17.75 1.97
CA MET A 543 -4.51 19.12 2.46
C MET A 543 -5.12 19.95 1.33
N ASN A 544 -6.40 20.28 1.46
CA ASN A 544 -7.15 21.01 0.44
C ASN A 544 -8.05 22.05 1.11
N ILE A 545 -7.98 23.30 0.65
CA ILE A 545 -8.89 24.35 1.10
C ILE A 545 -10.09 24.39 0.16
N PHE A 546 -11.30 24.31 0.70
CA PHE A 546 -12.52 24.35 -0.09
C PHE A 546 -13.34 25.60 0.22
N ASP A 547 -13.75 26.32 -0.83
CA ASP A 547 -14.73 27.39 -0.74
C ASP A 547 -16.14 26.81 -0.88
N LEU A 548 -16.84 26.72 0.25
CA LEU A 548 -18.18 26.12 0.32
C LEU A 548 -19.25 27.04 -0.26
N VAL A 549 -19.01 28.35 -0.32
CA VAL A 549 -19.93 29.29 -0.96
C VAL A 549 -19.92 29.04 -2.46
N GLU A 550 -18.73 28.99 -3.04
CA GLU A 550 -18.54 28.73 -4.47
C GLU A 550 -18.94 27.30 -4.84
N TRP A 551 -18.69 26.33 -3.96
CA TRP A 551 -19.16 24.96 -4.12
C TRP A 551 -20.68 24.88 -4.29
N LYS A 552 -21.43 25.55 -3.39
CA LYS A 552 -22.89 25.62 -3.44
C LYS A 552 -23.37 26.37 -4.68
N ARG A 553 -22.74 27.50 -5.02
CA ARG A 553 -23.09 28.31 -6.20
C ARG A 553 -22.95 27.53 -7.52
N GLN A 554 -21.94 26.68 -7.62
CA GLN A 554 -21.66 25.87 -8.81
C GLN A 554 -22.27 24.46 -8.79
N ASN A 555 -22.99 24.08 -7.73
CA ASN A 555 -23.55 22.73 -7.53
C ASN A 555 -22.51 21.60 -7.74
N ILE A 556 -21.33 21.71 -7.11
CA ILE A 556 -20.25 20.74 -7.33
C ILE A 556 -20.61 19.32 -6.85
N THR A 557 -21.42 19.18 -5.80
CA THR A 557 -21.91 17.88 -5.33
C THR A 557 -22.69 17.15 -6.45
N GLU A 558 -23.47 17.89 -7.24
CA GLU A 558 -24.24 17.34 -8.37
C GLU A 558 -23.31 16.95 -9.54
N VAL A 559 -22.25 17.73 -9.80
CA VAL A 559 -21.23 17.34 -10.79
C VAL A 559 -20.60 16.00 -10.41
N TYR A 560 -20.25 15.84 -9.13
CA TYR A 560 -19.72 14.58 -8.61
C TYR A 560 -20.71 13.42 -8.76
N HIS A 561 -21.99 13.63 -8.45
CA HIS A 561 -23.03 12.60 -8.60
C HIS A 561 -23.16 12.14 -10.05
N ASN A 562 -23.18 13.08 -11.00
CA ASN A 562 -23.28 12.79 -12.42
C ASN A 562 -22.13 11.93 -12.91
N TRP A 563 -20.88 12.26 -12.55
CA TRP A 563 -19.73 11.45 -12.92
C TRP A 563 -19.74 10.06 -12.28
N GLN A 564 -20.16 9.95 -11.02
CA GLN A 564 -20.29 8.64 -10.38
C GLN A 564 -21.35 7.76 -11.06
N ASN A 565 -22.47 8.34 -11.49
CA ASN A 565 -23.49 7.64 -12.25
C ASN A 565 -22.96 7.15 -13.62
N LEU A 566 -22.21 8.01 -14.32
CA LEU A 566 -21.60 7.67 -15.61
C LEU A 566 -20.53 6.57 -15.46
N ASN A 567 -19.84 6.50 -14.33
CA ASN A 567 -18.83 5.47 -14.04
C ASN A 567 -19.39 4.24 -13.29
N HIS A 568 -20.69 3.97 -13.33
CA HIS A 568 -21.29 2.80 -12.65
C HIS A 568 -20.66 1.46 -13.08
N ASN A 569 -20.15 1.38 -14.32
CA ASN A 569 -19.49 0.20 -14.88
C ASN A 569 -17.95 0.23 -14.75
N ARG A 570 -17.39 1.25 -14.07
CA ARG A 570 -15.94 1.44 -13.84
C ARG A 570 -15.08 1.56 -15.10
N GLN A 571 -15.67 1.98 -16.23
CA GLN A 571 -14.94 2.15 -17.48
C GLN A 571 -14.23 3.50 -17.62
N LEU A 572 -14.63 4.52 -16.85
CA LEU A 572 -14.04 5.87 -16.91
C LEU A 572 -12.81 5.99 -16.00
N TRP A 573 -12.88 5.42 -14.80
CA TRP A 573 -11.75 5.17 -13.90
C TRP A 573 -12.06 3.95 -13.04
N LYS A 574 -11.02 3.30 -12.53
CA LYS A 574 -11.17 2.01 -11.83
C LYS A 574 -11.55 2.18 -10.35
N LEU A 575 -10.74 2.91 -9.57
CA LEU A 575 -10.82 2.93 -8.10
C LEU A 575 -10.33 4.25 -7.49
N GLY A 576 -10.66 4.42 -6.19
CA GLY A 576 -10.22 5.55 -5.38
C GLY A 576 -11.05 6.82 -5.56
N THR A 577 -10.76 7.81 -4.71
CA THR A 577 -11.45 9.11 -4.70
C THR A 577 -10.69 10.20 -5.44
N LEU A 578 -9.40 10.00 -5.74
CA LEU A 578 -8.63 10.99 -6.49
C LEU A 578 -9.13 11.16 -7.94
N PRO A 579 -9.32 10.11 -8.76
CA PRO A 579 -9.86 10.29 -10.12
C PRO A 579 -11.20 11.04 -10.18
N PRO A 580 -12.24 10.70 -9.37
CA PRO A 580 -13.47 11.49 -9.36
C PRO A 580 -13.25 12.90 -8.80
N GLY A 581 -12.27 13.12 -7.92
CA GLY A 581 -11.84 14.46 -7.49
C GLY A 581 -11.34 15.31 -8.65
N LEU A 582 -10.36 14.81 -9.40
CA LEU A 582 -9.78 15.49 -10.56
C LEU A 582 -10.85 15.87 -11.60
N ILE A 583 -11.77 14.96 -11.86
CA ILE A 583 -12.91 15.18 -12.77
C ILE A 583 -13.89 16.22 -12.22
N THR A 584 -14.30 16.09 -10.96
CA THR A 584 -15.31 16.95 -10.32
C THR A 584 -14.84 18.41 -10.26
N PHE A 585 -13.56 18.62 -9.92
CA PHE A 585 -12.96 19.96 -9.78
C PHE A 585 -12.20 20.41 -11.03
N TRP A 586 -12.45 19.78 -12.18
CA TRP A 586 -11.83 20.18 -13.45
C TRP A 586 -12.13 21.64 -13.76
N LYS A 587 -11.07 22.42 -14.03
CA LYS A 587 -11.10 23.89 -14.21
C LYS A 587 -11.71 24.67 -13.04
N ARG A 588 -11.71 24.08 -11.84
CA ARG A 588 -12.24 24.65 -10.59
C ARG A 588 -11.27 24.46 -9.41
N THR A 589 -9.99 24.26 -9.73
CA THR A 589 -8.92 24.10 -8.75
C THR A 589 -7.91 25.21 -8.93
N PHE A 590 -7.62 25.94 -7.85
CA PHE A 590 -6.56 26.92 -7.76
C PHE A 590 -5.26 26.23 -7.30
N PRO A 591 -4.15 26.35 -8.06
CA PRO A 591 -2.88 25.73 -7.70
C PRO A 591 -2.22 26.47 -6.54
N LEU A 592 -2.06 25.78 -5.42
CA LEU A 592 -1.33 26.30 -4.26
C LEU A 592 0.19 26.15 -4.43
N ASN A 593 0.94 26.99 -3.72
CA ASN A 593 2.40 26.87 -3.67
C ASN A 593 2.82 25.49 -3.15
N ARG A 594 3.84 24.88 -3.77
CA ARG A 594 4.39 23.57 -3.39
C ARG A 594 4.85 23.49 -1.93
N SER A 595 5.20 24.62 -1.30
CA SER A 595 5.56 24.68 0.12
C SER A 595 4.40 24.38 1.07
N TRP A 596 3.17 24.20 0.58
CA TRP A 596 2.03 23.86 1.44
C TRP A 596 1.93 22.37 1.73
N HIS A 597 2.27 21.49 0.77
CA HIS A 597 2.00 20.06 0.87
C HIS A 597 2.99 19.26 0.05
N VAL A 598 3.73 18.36 0.72
CA VAL A 598 4.62 17.38 0.09
C VAL A 598 4.11 15.97 0.33
N LEU A 599 4.24 15.14 -0.70
CA LEU A 599 3.77 13.77 -0.75
C LEU A 599 4.92 12.78 -0.83
N GLY A 600 4.62 11.50 -0.64
CA GLY A 600 5.50 10.39 -0.92
C GLY A 600 6.06 9.70 0.31
N LEU A 601 5.81 10.20 1.53
CA LEU A 601 6.43 9.63 2.74
C LEU A 601 5.91 8.22 3.06
N GLY A 602 4.82 7.76 2.43
CA GLY A 602 4.27 6.42 2.59
C GLY A 602 4.58 5.44 1.44
N TYR A 603 5.44 5.80 0.48
CA TYR A 603 5.89 4.87 -0.58
C TYR A 603 7.25 5.21 -1.20
N ASN A 604 7.70 6.46 -1.19
CA ASN A 604 8.90 6.92 -1.87
C ASN A 604 10.03 7.23 -0.85
N PRO A 605 11.06 6.39 -0.70
CA PRO A 605 12.18 6.64 0.22
C PRO A 605 13.07 7.84 -0.21
N ASN A 606 12.96 8.27 -1.47
CA ASN A 606 13.82 9.25 -2.13
C ASN A 606 13.24 10.67 -2.09
N VAL A 607 12.16 10.94 -1.34
CA VAL A 607 11.64 12.30 -1.15
C VAL A 607 12.76 13.21 -0.62
N ASN A 608 12.92 14.36 -1.27
CA ASN A 608 13.98 15.32 -0.97
C ASN A 608 13.75 15.93 0.42
N GLN A 609 14.80 15.87 1.26
CA GLN A 609 14.78 16.39 2.61
C GLN A 609 14.43 17.89 2.69
N LYS A 610 14.92 18.68 1.73
CA LYS A 610 14.63 20.12 1.67
C LYS A 610 13.15 20.40 1.42
N ASP A 611 12.51 19.60 0.56
CA ASP A 611 11.08 19.74 0.26
C ASP A 611 10.26 19.39 1.51
N ILE A 612 10.68 18.38 2.28
CA ILE A 612 10.06 18.02 3.57
C ILE A 612 10.16 19.17 4.57
N GLU A 613 11.34 19.75 4.77
CA GLU A 613 11.56 20.84 5.73
C GLU A 613 10.85 22.14 5.34
N GLN A 614 10.73 22.42 4.04
CA GLN A 614 10.07 23.62 3.55
C GLN A 614 8.55 23.51 3.57
N SER A 615 8.00 22.29 3.57
CA SER A 615 6.56 22.07 3.45
C SER A 615 5.79 22.27 4.76
N ALA A 616 4.62 22.91 4.69
CA ALA A 616 3.73 23.09 5.83
C ALA A 616 3.07 21.78 6.26
N VAL A 617 2.77 20.89 5.30
CA VAL A 617 2.18 19.57 5.53
C VAL A 617 3.02 18.50 4.83
N VAL A 618 3.32 17.42 5.54
CA VAL A 618 3.95 16.22 4.98
C VAL A 618 2.96 15.06 4.99
N HIS A 619 2.90 14.31 3.90
CA HIS A 619 1.87 13.29 3.68
C HIS A 619 2.46 11.90 3.53
N TYR A 620 2.05 10.99 4.40
CA TYR A 620 2.35 9.57 4.31
C TYR A 620 1.37 8.84 3.38
N ASN A 621 1.02 9.44 2.24
CA ASN A 621 0.20 8.78 1.23
C ASN A 621 0.91 7.52 0.73
N GLY A 622 0.16 6.46 0.45
CA GLY A 622 0.69 5.11 0.17
C GLY A 622 0.43 4.11 1.29
N ASN A 623 1.10 2.96 1.22
CA ASN A 623 0.84 1.80 2.10
C ASN A 623 1.75 1.78 3.34
N LEU A 624 2.92 2.42 3.29
CA LEU A 624 3.93 2.37 4.36
C LEU A 624 3.64 3.43 5.42
N LYS A 625 2.56 3.22 6.18
CA LYS A 625 2.07 4.17 7.18
C LYS A 625 2.97 4.22 8.43
N PRO A 626 3.15 5.39 9.07
CA PRO A 626 4.10 5.57 10.19
C PRO A 626 3.72 4.82 11.48
N TRP A 627 2.44 4.42 11.62
CA TRP A 627 1.96 3.56 12.71
C TRP A 627 2.06 2.05 12.40
N LEU A 628 2.69 1.67 11.29
CA LEU A 628 2.96 0.29 10.92
C LEU A 628 4.47 0.01 10.95
N GLU A 629 4.84 -1.24 11.23
CA GLU A 629 6.24 -1.68 11.26
C GLU A 629 6.93 -1.56 9.89
N ILE A 630 6.16 -1.68 8.81
CA ILE A 630 6.64 -1.52 7.42
C ILE A 630 6.86 -0.06 7.01
N SER A 631 6.69 0.91 7.92
CA SER A 631 6.95 2.32 7.63
C SER A 631 8.38 2.56 7.15
N ILE A 632 8.57 3.60 6.32
CA ILE A 632 9.92 4.02 5.91
C ILE A 632 10.63 4.61 7.13
N PRO A 633 11.70 3.99 7.66
CA PRO A 633 12.30 4.41 8.94
C PRO A 633 12.78 5.86 8.94
N LYS A 634 13.30 6.32 7.79
CA LYS A 634 13.78 7.70 7.56
C LYS A 634 12.71 8.75 7.89
N PHE A 635 11.44 8.48 7.65
CA PHE A 635 10.35 9.46 7.82
C PHE A 635 9.55 9.27 9.10
N ARG A 636 9.84 8.24 9.89
CA ARG A 636 9.03 7.89 11.08
C ARG A 636 9.08 8.96 12.17
N SER A 637 10.20 9.67 12.28
CA SER A 637 10.43 10.71 13.31
C SER A 637 9.46 11.90 13.23
N TYR A 638 9.01 12.29 12.03
CA TYR A 638 8.07 13.41 11.90
C TYR A 638 6.70 13.11 12.52
N TRP A 639 6.31 11.84 12.55
CA TRP A 639 5.03 11.38 13.10
C TRP A 639 5.13 11.03 14.59
N VAL A 640 6.15 10.26 14.96
CA VAL A 640 6.39 9.78 16.34
C VAL A 640 6.41 10.91 17.38
N LYS A 641 6.92 12.09 17.03
CA LYS A 641 7.02 13.22 17.96
C LYS A 641 5.65 13.78 18.43
N TYR A 642 4.56 13.41 17.77
CA TYR A 642 3.20 13.84 18.14
C TYR A 642 2.37 12.75 18.82
N VAL A 643 2.99 11.61 19.12
CA VAL A 643 2.37 10.50 19.84
C VAL A 643 2.99 10.39 21.23
N ASP A 644 2.14 10.50 22.26
CA ASP A 644 2.57 10.23 23.63
C ASP A 644 2.51 8.72 23.92
N TYR A 645 3.59 8.01 23.59
CA TYR A 645 3.72 6.57 23.86
C TYR A 645 3.67 6.20 25.35
N ASN A 646 3.78 7.17 26.26
CA ASN A 646 3.63 6.92 27.70
C ASN A 646 2.16 6.93 28.14
N HIS A 647 1.24 7.36 27.26
CA HIS A 647 -0.19 7.39 27.55
C HIS A 647 -0.72 6.01 27.95
N LEU A 648 -1.52 5.96 29.03
CA LEU A 648 -2.04 4.73 29.64
C LEU A 648 -2.61 3.75 28.61
N TYR A 649 -3.58 4.19 27.79
CA TYR A 649 -4.21 3.33 26.78
C TYR A 649 -3.25 2.80 25.70
N LEU A 650 -2.20 3.56 25.33
CA LEU A 650 -1.23 3.08 24.35
C LEU A 650 -0.34 2.00 24.96
N ARG A 651 0.11 2.20 26.20
CA ARG A 651 0.91 1.21 26.95
C ARG A 651 0.13 -0.07 27.22
N GLU A 652 -1.11 0.03 27.69
CA GLU A 652 -1.98 -1.14 27.94
C GLU A 652 -2.23 -1.96 26.66
N CYS A 653 -2.25 -1.30 25.50
CA CYS A 653 -2.41 -1.95 24.21
C CYS A 653 -1.10 -2.31 23.51
N ASN A 654 0.06 -2.25 24.19
CA ASN A 654 1.38 -2.53 23.62
C ASN A 654 1.69 -1.73 22.32
N ILE A 655 1.21 -0.49 22.25
CA ILE A 655 1.57 0.44 21.18
C ILE A 655 2.81 1.21 21.66
N ASN A 656 3.97 0.78 21.18
CA ASN A 656 5.27 1.33 21.58
C ASN A 656 5.97 2.00 20.38
N GLN A 657 7.00 2.80 20.67
CA GLN A 657 7.79 3.51 19.67
C GLN A 657 8.53 2.57 18.72
#